data_AF-A0A6N2L358-F1
#
_entry.id   AF-A0A6N2L358-F1
#
_cell.length_a   1.000
_cell.length_b   1.000
_cell.length_c   1.000
_cell.angle_alpha   90.00
_cell.angle_beta   90.00
_cell.angle_gamma   90.00
#
_symmetry.space_group_name_H-M   'P 1'
#
loop_
_entity.id
_entity.type
_entity.pdbx_description
1 polymer ?
#
loop_
_entity_poly.entity_id
_entity_poly.type
_entity_poly.pdbx_seq_one_letter_code
_entity_poly.pdbx_strand_id
1 'polypeptide(L)'
;MREILHIQGGQCGNQIGSKFWEVVCDEHGIDPTGKYVGTSDLQLERVNVYYNEASCGRFVPRAVLMDLEPGTMDSLRTGPYGQIFRPDNFVFGQSGAGNNWAKGHYTEGAELIDSVLDVVRKEAENCDCLQGFQVCHSLGGGTGSGMGTLLISKIREEYPDRMMLTFSVFPSPKVSDTVVEPYNATLSVHQLVENADECMVLDNEALYDICFRILKLTTPIGDLNHLISATMSGVTCCLRFPGQLNSDLRKLAVNLIPFPRLHFFMVGFAPLTSRGSQQYRALTVPELTQQMWDAKNMMCAADPRHGRYLTASAMFRGKMSTKEVDEQMINVQNKNSSYFVEWIPNNVKSSVCDIPPRGLAMASTFIGNSTSIQEMFRRVSEQFTAMFRRKAFLHWYTGEGMDEMEFTEAESNMNDLVSEYQQYQDATADEEVDYEDEEEEEAEMEDNVVIKLDRNFGRLFAMSMVLIPLENTLEPLTFSWSVSMFITMRLHVGVLSPRAVLMDLEPGTMDSVRTSPYGQIFRPDNFVFGQSGAGNNWAKGHYTEGAELIDSVLDVVRKEAENCDCLQGFQVCHSLGGGTGSGMGTLLISKIREEYPDRMMLTFSVFPSPKVSDTVVEPYNATLSVHQLVENADECMVLDNEALYDICFRTLKLTTPSFGDLNHLISATMSGVTCCLRFPGQLNSDLRKLAVNLIPFPRLHFFMVGFAPLTSRGSQQYRALTVPELTQQMWDAKNMMCAADPRHGRYLTASAMFRVSVILPPRGLAMASTFIGNSTSIQEMFRRVSEQFTAMFRRKAFLHWYTGEGMDEMEFTEAESNMNDLVSEYQQYQDATADEEADYEDEEEEEAGM
;
A
#
# COMPACT_ATOMS: atom_id res chain seq x y z
N MET A 1 -2.44 -10.08 -13.51
CA MET A 1 -2.54 -11.27 -12.62
C MET A 1 -1.27 -11.38 -11.80
N ARG A 2 -1.19 -12.23 -10.77
CA ARG A 2 -0.05 -12.24 -9.84
C ARG A 2 0.25 -13.66 -9.33
N GLU A 3 1.25 -14.33 -9.88
CA GLU A 3 1.54 -15.75 -9.66
C GLU A 3 2.59 -16.01 -8.57
N ILE A 4 2.55 -17.20 -7.97
CA ILE A 4 3.54 -17.66 -6.99
C ILE A 4 4.08 -19.01 -7.45
N LEU A 5 5.42 -19.12 -7.50
CA LEU A 5 6.06 -20.40 -7.77
C LEU A 5 6.36 -21.11 -6.45
N HIS A 6 5.85 -22.33 -6.31
CA HIS A 6 6.07 -23.14 -5.11
C HIS A 6 7.22 -24.12 -5.31
N ILE A 7 8.15 -24.19 -4.37
CA ILE A 7 9.33 -25.04 -4.44
C ILE A 7 9.40 -25.92 -3.19
N GLN A 8 9.63 -27.22 -3.37
CA GLN A 8 9.70 -28.20 -2.29
C GLN A 8 11.07 -28.88 -2.30
N GLY A 9 11.80 -28.76 -1.18
CA GLY A 9 13.16 -29.27 -1.05
C GLY A 9 13.30 -30.37 -0.01
N GLY A 10 13.82 -31.52 -0.44
CA GLY A 10 14.16 -32.65 0.42
C GLY A 10 12.94 -33.42 0.96
N GLN A 11 13.19 -34.46 1.75
CA GLN A 11 12.15 -35.38 2.20
C GLN A 11 11.00 -34.68 2.97
N CYS A 12 11.33 -33.83 3.94
CA CYS A 12 10.32 -33.14 4.76
C CYS A 12 9.53 -32.11 3.94
N GLY A 13 10.23 -31.29 3.14
CA GLY A 13 9.61 -30.27 2.28
C GLY A 13 8.63 -30.88 1.28
N ASN A 14 9.02 -31.98 0.64
CA ASN A 14 8.16 -32.71 -0.30
C ASN A 14 6.93 -33.35 0.37
N GLN A 15 7.06 -33.90 1.59
CA GLN A 15 5.91 -34.47 2.30
C GLN A 15 4.89 -33.40 2.74
N ILE A 16 5.38 -32.29 3.28
CA ILE A 16 4.53 -31.16 3.70
C ILE A 16 3.90 -30.51 2.48
N GLY A 17 4.68 -30.25 1.44
CA GLY A 17 4.21 -29.65 0.19
C GLY A 17 3.20 -30.53 -0.53
N SER A 18 3.36 -31.85 -0.54
CA SER A 18 2.33 -32.78 -1.03
C SER A 18 1.02 -32.63 -0.27
N LYS A 19 1.06 -32.54 1.07
CA LYS A 19 -0.14 -32.34 1.90
C LYS A 19 -0.76 -30.96 1.70
N PHE A 20 0.06 -29.93 1.52
CA PHE A 20 -0.39 -28.59 1.17
C PHE A 20 -1.19 -28.62 -0.15
N TRP A 21 -0.65 -29.24 -1.21
CA TRP A 21 -1.37 -29.35 -2.48
C TRP A 21 -2.64 -30.17 -2.39
N GLU A 22 -2.69 -31.24 -1.59
CA GLU A 22 -3.93 -31.98 -1.32
C GLU A 22 -5.02 -31.04 -0.75
N VAL A 23 -4.68 -30.25 0.26
CA VAL A 23 -5.61 -29.32 0.91
C VAL A 23 -6.04 -28.19 -0.03
N VAL A 24 -5.10 -27.63 -0.80
CA VAL A 24 -5.39 -26.53 -1.73
C VAL A 24 -6.22 -27.03 -2.92
N CYS A 25 -5.93 -28.22 -3.48
CA CYS A 25 -6.76 -28.82 -4.53
C CYS A 25 -8.20 -29.03 -4.02
N ASP A 26 -8.34 -29.56 -2.82
CA ASP A 26 -9.64 -29.76 -2.18
C ASP A 26 -10.39 -28.43 -1.96
N GLU A 27 -9.70 -27.35 -1.57
CA GLU A 27 -10.31 -26.03 -1.35
C GLU A 27 -10.74 -25.34 -2.64
N HIS A 28 -10.00 -25.52 -3.73
CA HIS A 28 -10.36 -25.00 -5.05
C HIS A 28 -11.27 -25.95 -5.85
N GLY A 29 -11.60 -27.12 -5.30
CA GLY A 29 -12.48 -28.10 -5.97
C GLY A 29 -11.85 -28.75 -7.19
N ILE A 30 -10.53 -28.94 -7.19
CA ILE A 30 -9.77 -29.57 -8.27
C ILE A 30 -9.58 -31.06 -7.94
N ASP A 31 -9.97 -31.93 -8.87
CA ASP A 31 -9.81 -33.38 -8.71
C ASP A 31 -8.35 -33.84 -8.95
N PRO A 32 -7.98 -35.09 -8.62
CA PRO A 32 -6.63 -35.60 -8.87
C PRO A 32 -6.22 -35.64 -10.36
N THR A 33 -7.18 -35.49 -11.28
CA THR A 33 -6.91 -35.39 -12.71
C THR A 33 -6.62 -33.95 -13.15
N GLY A 34 -6.78 -32.97 -12.25
CA GLY A 34 -6.62 -31.55 -12.49
C GLY A 34 -7.87 -30.87 -13.05
N LYS A 35 -9.03 -31.53 -13.06
CA LYS A 35 -10.29 -30.91 -13.52
C LYS A 35 -11.02 -30.24 -12.37
N TYR A 36 -11.60 -29.08 -12.67
CA TYR A 36 -12.48 -28.40 -11.73
C TYR A 36 -13.83 -29.12 -11.62
N VAL A 37 -14.17 -29.52 -10.40
CA VAL A 37 -15.45 -30.12 -9.99
C VAL A 37 -16.08 -29.35 -8.83
N GLY A 38 -15.62 -28.11 -8.62
CA GLY A 38 -16.12 -27.23 -7.56
C GLY A 38 -17.54 -26.71 -7.83
N THR A 39 -18.09 -26.04 -6.82
CA THR A 39 -19.48 -25.56 -6.82
C THR A 39 -19.60 -24.04 -6.71
N SER A 40 -18.49 -23.32 -6.55
CA SER A 40 -18.47 -21.89 -6.23
C SER A 40 -17.49 -21.15 -7.12
N ASP A 41 -17.95 -20.08 -7.78
CA ASP A 41 -17.15 -19.29 -8.72
C ASP A 41 -15.94 -18.60 -8.06
N LEU A 42 -16.06 -18.22 -6.77
CA LEU A 42 -14.96 -17.68 -5.96
C LEU A 42 -13.74 -18.62 -5.86
N GLN A 43 -13.91 -19.93 -6.13
CA GLN A 43 -12.80 -20.88 -6.14
C GLN A 43 -11.93 -20.74 -7.39
N LEU A 44 -12.49 -20.22 -8.50
CA LEU A 44 -11.78 -20.06 -9.76
C LEU A 44 -11.17 -18.67 -9.92
N GLU A 45 -11.74 -17.65 -9.29
CA GLU A 45 -11.36 -16.23 -9.47
C GLU A 45 -9.85 -15.95 -9.33
N ARG A 46 -9.17 -16.63 -8.39
CA ARG A 46 -7.70 -16.49 -8.17
C ARG A 46 -6.96 -17.82 -8.23
N VAL A 47 -7.50 -18.81 -8.97
CA VAL A 47 -6.86 -20.12 -9.13
C VAL A 47 -5.47 -20.00 -9.80
N ASN A 48 -5.31 -19.02 -10.70
CA ASN A 48 -4.09 -18.80 -11.47
C ASN A 48 -2.86 -18.44 -10.61
N VAL A 49 -3.06 -18.02 -9.35
CA VAL A 49 -1.94 -17.71 -8.43
C VAL A 49 -1.04 -18.93 -8.22
N TYR A 50 -1.64 -20.12 -8.07
CA TYR A 50 -0.92 -21.37 -7.78
C TYR A 50 -1.02 -22.41 -8.91
N TYR A 51 -1.97 -22.26 -9.84
CA TYR A 51 -2.18 -23.21 -10.92
C TYR A 51 -1.90 -22.60 -12.30
N ASN A 52 -1.34 -23.41 -13.18
CA ASN A 52 -1.31 -23.22 -14.62
C ASN A 52 -2.59 -23.79 -15.22
N GLU A 53 -3.28 -23.02 -16.06
CA GLU A 53 -4.37 -23.55 -16.87
C GLU A 53 -3.81 -24.18 -18.15
N ALA A 54 -3.91 -25.51 -18.23
CA ALA A 54 -3.51 -26.27 -19.41
C ALA A 54 -4.71 -26.51 -20.35
N SER A 55 -4.40 -26.81 -21.61
CA SER A 55 -5.39 -27.20 -22.63
C SER A 55 -6.35 -28.27 -22.08
N CYS A 56 -7.65 -28.15 -22.38
CA CYS A 56 -8.76 -28.99 -21.91
C CYS A 56 -9.31 -28.70 -20.49
N GLY A 57 -9.05 -27.51 -19.95
CA GLY A 57 -9.58 -27.07 -18.65
C GLY A 57 -8.96 -27.84 -17.48
N ARG A 58 -7.67 -28.17 -17.62
CA ARG A 58 -6.90 -28.91 -16.61
C ARG A 58 -5.99 -27.93 -15.87
N PHE A 59 -6.14 -27.84 -14.56
CA PHE A 59 -5.29 -27.04 -13.68
C PHE A 59 -4.10 -27.87 -13.20
N VAL A 60 -2.89 -27.36 -13.42
CA VAL A 60 -1.62 -27.99 -13.05
C VAL A 60 -0.90 -27.11 -12.03
N PRO A 61 -0.53 -27.61 -10.84
CA PRO A 61 0.22 -26.83 -9.86
C PRO A 61 1.52 -26.24 -10.41
N ARG A 62 1.77 -24.94 -10.13
CA ARG A 62 3.06 -24.27 -10.31
C ARG A 62 4.02 -24.69 -9.19
N ALA A 63 4.46 -25.94 -9.25
CA ALA A 63 5.33 -26.54 -8.25
C ALA A 63 6.60 -27.11 -8.88
N VAL A 64 7.73 -26.89 -8.22
CA VAL A 64 9.02 -27.54 -8.50
C VAL A 64 9.38 -28.44 -7.33
N LEU A 65 9.64 -29.71 -7.60
CA LEU A 65 9.95 -30.71 -6.59
C LEU A 65 11.41 -31.12 -6.76
N MET A 66 12.21 -30.91 -5.71
CA MET A 66 13.62 -31.29 -5.71
C MET A 66 13.98 -32.18 -4.53
N ASP A 67 14.78 -33.22 -4.80
CA ASP A 67 15.41 -34.04 -3.77
C ASP A 67 16.68 -34.68 -4.33
N LEU A 68 17.69 -34.87 -3.48
CA LEU A 68 18.90 -35.58 -3.84
C LEU A 68 18.67 -37.11 -3.83
N GLU A 69 17.59 -37.57 -3.19
CA GLU A 69 17.19 -38.98 -3.15
C GLU A 69 15.99 -39.28 -4.05
N PRO A 70 16.05 -40.33 -4.90
CA PRO A 70 14.94 -40.67 -5.79
C PRO A 70 13.73 -41.29 -5.06
N GLY A 71 13.94 -41.89 -3.87
CA GLY A 71 12.89 -42.62 -3.15
C GLY A 71 11.71 -41.75 -2.70
N THR A 72 11.96 -40.47 -2.41
CA THR A 72 10.90 -39.51 -2.07
C THR A 72 9.99 -39.26 -3.27
N MET A 73 10.56 -39.16 -4.48
CA MET A 73 9.81 -38.86 -5.71
C MET A 73 8.86 -39.99 -6.11
N ASP A 74 9.29 -41.24 -5.95
CA ASP A 74 8.44 -42.42 -6.21
C ASP A 74 7.24 -42.44 -5.25
N SER A 75 7.46 -42.06 -3.99
CA SER A 75 6.40 -41.96 -2.98
C SER A 75 5.40 -40.85 -3.31
N LEU A 76 5.87 -39.70 -3.81
CA LEU A 76 5.00 -38.60 -4.23
C LEU A 76 4.17 -38.96 -5.46
N ARG A 77 4.77 -39.62 -6.45
CA ARG A 77 4.08 -40.00 -7.71
C ARG A 77 2.98 -41.03 -7.47
N THR A 78 3.16 -41.91 -6.48
CA THR A 78 2.17 -42.90 -6.05
C THR A 78 1.11 -42.33 -5.09
N GLY A 79 1.31 -41.10 -4.61
CA GLY A 79 0.36 -40.38 -3.76
C GLY A 79 -0.95 -40.04 -4.47
N PRO A 80 -1.99 -39.66 -3.71
CA PRO A 80 -3.35 -39.44 -4.22
C PRO A 80 -3.42 -38.35 -5.30
N TYR A 81 -2.62 -37.29 -5.16
CA TYR A 81 -2.51 -36.19 -6.12
C TYR A 81 -1.19 -36.21 -6.91
N GLY A 82 -0.42 -37.30 -6.87
CA GLY A 82 0.91 -37.37 -7.53
C GLY A 82 0.88 -37.17 -9.05
N GLN A 83 -0.27 -37.45 -9.69
CA GLN A 83 -0.46 -37.35 -11.15
C GLN A 83 -0.81 -35.95 -11.64
N ILE A 84 -1.08 -35.01 -10.73
CA ILE A 84 -1.42 -33.62 -11.08
C ILE A 84 -0.16 -32.80 -11.43
N PHE A 85 0.98 -33.15 -10.83
CA PHE A 85 2.24 -32.45 -11.04
C PHE A 85 2.81 -32.72 -12.43
N ARG A 86 3.48 -31.71 -12.99
CA ARG A 86 4.16 -31.84 -14.28
C ARG A 86 5.36 -32.79 -14.12
N PRO A 87 5.49 -33.84 -14.94
CA PRO A 87 6.63 -34.77 -14.85
C PRO A 87 7.99 -34.08 -15.04
N ASP A 88 8.03 -33.01 -15.85
CA ASP A 88 9.23 -32.21 -16.11
C ASP A 88 9.72 -31.43 -14.88
N ASN A 89 8.85 -31.20 -13.89
CA ASN A 89 9.16 -30.39 -12.70
C ASN A 89 9.71 -31.24 -11.55
N PHE A 90 9.92 -32.54 -11.77
CA PHE A 90 10.59 -33.44 -10.83
C PHE A 90 12.08 -33.46 -11.13
N VAL A 91 12.87 -32.84 -10.27
CA VAL A 91 14.32 -32.82 -10.37
C VAL A 91 14.89 -33.65 -9.23
N PHE A 92 15.63 -34.71 -9.53
CA PHE A 92 16.18 -35.56 -8.49
C PHE A 92 17.60 -36.08 -8.77
N GLY A 93 18.37 -36.20 -7.70
CA GLY A 93 19.70 -36.78 -7.70
C GLY A 93 19.70 -38.31 -7.61
N GLN A 94 20.90 -38.89 -7.65
CA GLN A 94 21.12 -40.33 -7.40
C GLN A 94 21.73 -40.61 -6.02
N SER A 95 22.29 -39.58 -5.38
CA SER A 95 23.08 -39.66 -4.14
C SER A 95 22.46 -38.71 -3.12
N GLY A 96 22.07 -39.22 -1.96
CA GLY A 96 21.47 -38.41 -0.89
C GLY A 96 22.50 -37.62 -0.08
N ALA A 97 22.09 -36.49 0.49
CA ALA A 97 22.96 -35.66 1.34
C ALA A 97 23.33 -36.31 2.68
N GLY A 98 22.62 -37.37 3.12
CA GLY A 98 22.95 -38.11 4.35
C GLY A 98 22.94 -37.25 5.63
N ASN A 99 21.97 -36.32 5.74
CA ASN A 99 21.86 -35.35 6.85
C ASN A 99 23.09 -34.43 7.03
N ASN A 100 23.85 -34.18 5.96
CA ASN A 100 24.97 -33.26 5.96
C ASN A 100 24.66 -32.02 5.12
N TRP A 101 24.62 -30.84 5.76
CA TRP A 101 24.39 -29.56 5.09
C TRP A 101 25.46 -29.24 4.04
N ALA A 102 26.75 -29.49 4.33
CA ALA A 102 27.84 -29.17 3.41
C ALA A 102 27.75 -29.99 2.10
N LYS A 103 27.26 -31.24 2.17
CA LYS A 103 26.97 -32.03 0.97
C LYS A 103 25.88 -31.41 0.11
N GLY A 104 24.81 -30.96 0.77
CA GLY A 104 23.70 -30.29 0.10
C GLY A 104 24.10 -28.93 -0.48
N HIS A 105 25.05 -28.22 0.13
CA HIS A 105 25.39 -26.86 -0.27
C HIS A 105 26.57 -26.78 -1.26
N TYR A 106 27.63 -27.58 -1.05
CA TYR A 106 28.90 -27.45 -1.79
C TYR A 106 29.18 -28.56 -2.80
N THR A 107 28.67 -29.78 -2.59
CA THR A 107 29.00 -30.94 -3.44
C THR A 107 27.80 -31.41 -4.25
N GLU A 108 27.03 -32.38 -3.74
CA GLU A 108 25.94 -33.04 -4.47
C GLU A 108 24.82 -32.07 -4.86
N GLY A 109 24.46 -31.14 -3.97
CA GLY A 109 23.42 -30.15 -4.28
C GLY A 109 23.86 -29.09 -5.27
N ALA A 110 25.14 -28.72 -5.28
CA ALA A 110 25.70 -27.79 -6.24
C ALA A 110 25.74 -28.37 -7.66
N GLU A 111 25.87 -29.70 -7.81
CA GLU A 111 25.76 -30.34 -9.13
C GLU A 111 24.32 -30.36 -9.67
N LEU A 112 23.31 -30.47 -8.79
CA LEU A 112 21.90 -30.56 -9.18
C LEU A 112 21.22 -29.18 -9.31
N ILE A 113 21.76 -28.14 -8.68
CA ILE A 113 21.09 -26.83 -8.57
C ILE A 113 20.80 -26.19 -9.93
N ASP A 114 21.71 -26.29 -10.89
CA ASP A 114 21.54 -25.71 -12.22
C ASP A 114 20.32 -26.29 -12.94
N SER A 115 20.09 -27.60 -12.78
CA SER A 115 18.90 -28.26 -13.34
C SER A 115 17.61 -27.80 -12.68
N VAL A 116 17.64 -27.51 -11.37
CA VAL A 116 16.48 -26.96 -10.65
C VAL A 116 16.22 -25.52 -11.10
N LEU A 117 17.27 -24.70 -11.21
CA LEU A 117 17.17 -23.31 -11.66
C LEU A 117 16.60 -23.22 -13.08
N ASP A 118 16.98 -24.11 -13.99
CA ASP A 118 16.43 -24.13 -15.35
C ASP A 118 14.91 -24.42 -15.36
N VAL A 119 14.44 -25.29 -14.48
CA VAL A 119 12.99 -25.55 -14.31
C VAL A 119 12.30 -24.34 -13.68
N VAL A 120 12.92 -23.73 -12.67
CA VAL A 120 12.41 -22.52 -12.01
C VAL A 120 12.28 -21.37 -13.02
N ARG A 121 13.30 -21.13 -13.85
CA ARG A 121 13.28 -20.14 -14.95
C ARG A 121 12.14 -20.40 -15.91
N LYS A 122 12.00 -21.65 -16.37
CA LYS A 122 10.94 -22.05 -17.30
C LYS A 122 9.55 -21.79 -16.73
N GLU A 123 9.32 -22.04 -15.44
CA GLU A 123 8.03 -21.77 -14.81
C GLU A 123 7.85 -20.27 -14.51
N ALA A 124 8.92 -19.53 -14.19
CA ALA A 124 8.88 -18.08 -14.02
C ALA A 124 8.55 -17.34 -15.34
N GLU A 125 9.09 -17.81 -16.48
CA GLU A 125 8.76 -17.29 -17.82
C GLU A 125 7.32 -17.60 -18.25
N ASN A 126 6.70 -18.65 -17.69
CA ASN A 126 5.29 -18.99 -17.92
C ASN A 126 4.31 -18.20 -17.03
N CYS A 127 4.79 -17.23 -16.24
CA CYS A 127 3.95 -16.36 -15.40
C CYS A 127 3.79 -15.00 -16.08
N ASP A 128 2.60 -14.39 -15.98
CA ASP A 128 2.38 -13.04 -16.49
C ASP A 128 3.07 -12.01 -15.60
N CYS A 129 2.95 -12.16 -14.27
CA CYS A 129 3.61 -11.29 -13.29
C CYS A 129 3.89 -12.04 -11.97
N LEU A 130 5.07 -12.66 -11.91
CA LEU A 130 5.54 -13.39 -10.74
C LEU A 130 5.62 -12.48 -9.49
N GLN A 131 4.91 -12.82 -8.43
CA GLN A 131 5.02 -12.14 -7.12
C GLN A 131 6.31 -12.52 -6.40
N GLY A 132 6.64 -13.81 -6.43
CA GLY A 132 7.66 -14.37 -5.57
C GLY A 132 7.66 -15.89 -5.56
N PHE A 133 8.52 -16.42 -4.68
CA PHE A 133 8.77 -17.85 -4.51
C PHE A 133 8.33 -18.29 -3.12
N GLN A 134 7.71 -19.46 -3.04
CA GLN A 134 7.36 -20.11 -1.78
C GLN A 134 8.16 -21.39 -1.62
N VAL A 135 9.15 -21.41 -0.74
CA VAL A 135 10.04 -22.57 -0.51
C VAL A 135 9.61 -23.34 0.74
N CYS A 136 9.43 -24.65 0.63
CA CYS A 136 9.14 -25.54 1.75
C CYS A 136 10.30 -26.49 1.98
N HIS A 137 10.90 -26.43 3.17
CA HIS A 137 12.09 -27.21 3.50
C HIS A 137 12.25 -27.46 5.01
N SER A 138 13.19 -28.33 5.37
CA SER A 138 13.56 -28.59 6.76
C SER A 138 15.00 -28.17 7.02
N LEU A 139 15.24 -27.53 8.15
CA LEU A 139 16.57 -27.05 8.52
C LEU A 139 17.44 -28.16 9.14
N GLY A 140 16.84 -29.24 9.63
CA GLY A 140 17.58 -30.36 10.24
C GLY A 140 18.19 -31.36 9.25
N GLY A 141 17.67 -31.43 8.01
CA GLY A 141 18.13 -32.37 6.98
C GLY A 141 19.48 -31.97 6.36
N GLY A 142 19.88 -32.62 5.27
CA GLY A 142 21.03 -32.21 4.42
C GLY A 142 20.58 -31.57 3.11
N THR A 143 19.63 -32.19 2.41
CA THR A 143 19.08 -31.67 1.14
C THR A 143 18.23 -30.43 1.36
N GLY A 144 17.19 -30.52 2.20
CA GLY A 144 16.27 -29.40 2.42
C GLY A 144 16.97 -28.18 3.04
N SER A 145 17.99 -28.40 3.84
CA SER A 145 18.76 -27.33 4.48
C SER A 145 19.81 -26.76 3.51
N GLY A 146 20.84 -27.53 3.16
CA GLY A 146 21.98 -27.07 2.35
C GLY A 146 21.63 -26.70 0.92
N MET A 147 20.95 -27.60 0.21
CA MET A 147 20.52 -27.33 -1.17
C MET A 147 19.37 -26.32 -1.21
N GLY A 148 18.49 -26.34 -0.19
CA GLY A 148 17.40 -25.36 -0.05
C GLY A 148 17.92 -23.94 0.12
N THR A 149 18.89 -23.71 1.00
CA THR A 149 19.49 -22.38 1.19
C THR A 149 20.34 -21.96 0.01
N LEU A 150 21.04 -22.89 -0.65
CA LEU A 150 21.76 -22.60 -1.91
C LEU A 150 20.78 -22.09 -2.99
N LEU A 151 19.63 -22.76 -3.13
CA LEU A 151 18.60 -22.36 -4.08
C LEU A 151 18.05 -20.97 -3.77
N ILE A 152 17.78 -20.68 -2.50
CA ILE A 152 17.27 -19.38 -2.07
C ILE A 152 18.27 -18.27 -2.42
N SER A 153 19.55 -18.46 -2.13
CA SER A 153 20.61 -17.51 -2.49
C SER A 153 20.70 -17.29 -4.01
N LYS A 154 20.67 -18.36 -4.81
CA LYS A 154 20.72 -18.26 -6.28
C LYS A 154 19.48 -17.59 -6.87
N ILE A 155 18.30 -17.85 -6.33
CA ILE A 155 17.07 -17.16 -6.74
C ILE A 155 17.14 -15.68 -6.35
N ARG A 156 17.71 -15.32 -5.19
CA ARG A 156 17.86 -13.92 -4.79
C ARG A 156 18.83 -13.17 -5.69
N GLU A 157 19.90 -13.82 -6.16
CA GLU A 157 20.83 -13.27 -7.17
C GLU A 157 20.14 -13.01 -8.52
N GLU A 158 19.31 -13.94 -8.99
CA GLU A 158 18.67 -13.85 -10.32
C GLU A 158 17.39 -13.00 -10.32
N TYR A 159 16.64 -13.00 -9.22
CA TYR A 159 15.35 -12.33 -9.05
C TYR A 159 15.33 -11.47 -7.76
N PRO A 160 16.13 -10.39 -7.68
CA PRO A 160 16.24 -9.58 -6.45
C PRO A 160 14.94 -8.86 -6.07
N ASP A 161 14.12 -8.48 -7.05
CA ASP A 161 12.87 -7.71 -6.81
C ASP A 161 11.67 -8.59 -6.40
N ARG A 162 11.86 -9.91 -6.29
CA ARG A 162 10.78 -10.87 -6.03
C ARG A 162 10.79 -11.33 -4.58
N MET A 163 9.61 -11.47 -4.00
CA MET A 163 9.47 -11.86 -2.59
C MET A 163 9.84 -13.33 -2.36
N MET A 164 10.57 -13.62 -1.30
CA MET A 164 10.96 -14.96 -0.89
C MET A 164 10.28 -15.36 0.43
N LEU A 165 9.27 -16.23 0.34
CA LEU A 165 8.56 -16.80 1.49
C LEU A 165 9.05 -18.22 1.75
N THR A 166 9.51 -18.50 2.96
CA THR A 166 9.96 -19.84 3.37
C THR A 166 9.08 -20.44 4.46
N PHE A 167 8.71 -21.70 4.31
CA PHE A 167 8.15 -22.53 5.38
C PHE A 167 9.26 -23.45 5.88
N SER A 168 9.84 -23.07 7.02
CA SER A 168 11.05 -23.68 7.56
C SER A 168 10.72 -24.53 8.78
N VAL A 169 10.93 -25.85 8.64
CA VAL A 169 10.74 -26.79 9.75
C VAL A 169 12.01 -26.89 10.59
N PHE A 170 11.89 -26.51 11.85
CA PHE A 170 12.96 -26.56 12.83
C PHE A 170 13.05 -27.96 13.46
N PRO A 171 14.28 -28.45 13.67
CA PRO A 171 14.51 -29.76 14.26
C PRO A 171 14.14 -29.79 15.74
N SER A 172 13.77 -30.99 16.21
CA SER A 172 13.55 -31.24 17.64
C SER A 172 14.04 -32.64 18.03
N PRO A 173 14.80 -32.77 19.13
CA PRO A 173 15.24 -34.07 19.66
C PRO A 173 14.10 -35.01 20.07
N LYS A 174 12.87 -34.50 20.23
CA LYS A 174 11.70 -35.32 20.57
C LYS A 174 11.17 -36.12 19.38
N VAL A 175 11.44 -35.65 18.15
CA VAL A 175 10.86 -36.19 16.91
C VAL A 175 11.92 -36.91 16.08
N SER A 176 13.17 -36.46 16.13
CA SER A 176 14.28 -37.05 15.37
C SER A 176 15.43 -37.48 16.28
N ASP A 177 16.03 -38.63 15.95
CA ASP A 177 17.20 -39.19 16.63
C ASP A 177 18.54 -38.70 16.01
N THR A 178 18.49 -37.86 14.98
CA THR A 178 19.69 -37.38 14.28
C THR A 178 20.42 -36.34 15.12
N VAL A 179 21.69 -36.61 15.43
CA VAL A 179 22.47 -35.75 16.35
C VAL A 179 23.03 -34.48 15.70
N VAL A 180 23.19 -34.44 14.38
CA VAL A 180 23.82 -33.32 13.65
C VAL A 180 22.84 -32.22 13.21
N GLU A 181 21.54 -32.36 13.51
CA GLU A 181 20.53 -31.38 13.09
C GLU A 181 20.81 -29.94 13.58
N PRO A 182 21.34 -29.69 14.79
CA PRO A 182 21.68 -28.33 15.21
C PRO A 182 22.76 -27.69 14.34
N TYR A 183 23.72 -28.46 13.77
CA TYR A 183 24.69 -27.90 12.81
C TYR A 183 23.99 -27.43 11.54
N ASN A 184 23.17 -28.30 10.96
CA ASN A 184 22.44 -27.98 9.73
C ASN A 184 21.50 -26.79 9.93
N ALA A 185 20.84 -26.70 11.09
CA ALA A 185 19.93 -25.61 11.41
C ALA A 185 20.65 -24.27 11.57
N THR A 186 21.74 -24.20 12.34
CA THR A 186 22.52 -22.96 12.52
C THR A 186 23.05 -22.43 11.19
N LEU A 187 23.62 -23.30 10.36
CA LEU A 187 24.14 -22.92 9.04
C LEU A 187 23.03 -22.44 8.10
N SER A 188 21.85 -23.08 8.17
CA SER A 188 20.73 -22.67 7.34
C SER A 188 20.10 -21.35 7.78
N VAL A 189 19.98 -21.13 9.10
CA VAL A 189 19.47 -19.87 9.65
C VAL A 189 20.36 -18.70 9.21
N HIS A 190 21.68 -18.86 9.26
CA HIS A 190 22.60 -17.82 8.78
C HIS A 190 22.29 -17.39 7.34
N GLN A 191 22.01 -18.34 6.43
CA GLN A 191 21.66 -18.05 5.04
C GLN A 191 20.24 -17.48 4.89
N LEU A 192 19.30 -17.89 5.74
CA LEU A 192 17.91 -17.39 5.70
C LEU A 192 17.82 -15.93 6.17
N VAL A 193 18.61 -15.53 7.16
CA VAL A 193 18.61 -14.15 7.69
C VAL A 193 18.92 -13.11 6.60
N GLU A 194 19.75 -13.46 5.62
CA GLU A 194 20.17 -12.53 4.56
C GLU A 194 19.32 -12.64 3.29
N ASN A 195 18.87 -13.86 2.94
CA ASN A 195 18.28 -14.11 1.62
C ASN A 195 16.76 -14.31 1.62
N ALA A 196 16.12 -14.54 2.77
CA ALA A 196 14.67 -14.70 2.85
C ALA A 196 14.00 -13.39 3.30
N ASP A 197 12.88 -13.03 2.67
CA ASP A 197 12.10 -11.88 3.09
C ASP A 197 11.10 -12.27 4.18
N GLU A 198 10.51 -13.47 4.12
CA GLU A 198 9.55 -13.97 5.13
C GLU A 198 9.89 -15.42 5.52
N CYS A 199 9.99 -15.71 6.82
CA CYS A 199 10.24 -17.06 7.32
C CYS A 199 9.16 -17.50 8.31
N MET A 200 8.29 -18.40 7.86
CA MET A 200 7.26 -19.04 8.68
C MET A 200 7.90 -20.19 9.45
N VAL A 201 8.05 -19.99 10.76
CA VAL A 201 8.74 -20.95 11.65
C VAL A 201 7.78 -22.05 12.09
N LEU A 202 8.16 -23.30 11.79
CA LEU A 202 7.42 -24.49 12.17
C LEU A 202 8.31 -25.36 13.07
N ASP A 203 8.01 -25.46 14.36
CA ASP A 203 8.80 -26.25 15.30
C ASP A 203 8.18 -27.63 15.53
N ASN A 204 8.94 -28.68 15.21
CA ASN A 204 8.54 -30.05 15.47
C ASN A 204 8.27 -30.34 16.95
N GLU A 205 8.90 -29.60 17.88
CA GLU A 205 8.63 -29.73 19.32
C GLU A 205 7.20 -29.28 19.66
N ALA A 206 6.80 -28.10 19.17
CA ALA A 206 5.48 -27.54 19.42
C ALA A 206 4.39 -28.38 18.72
N LEU A 207 4.63 -28.77 17.47
CA LEU A 207 3.71 -29.61 16.72
C LEU A 207 3.48 -30.96 17.42
N TYR A 208 4.54 -31.57 17.98
CA TYR A 208 4.45 -32.80 18.76
C TYR A 208 3.63 -32.59 20.05
N ASP A 209 3.92 -31.52 20.80
CA ASP A 209 3.19 -31.21 22.04
C ASP A 209 1.70 -30.91 21.79
N ILE A 210 1.36 -30.23 20.68
CA ILE A 210 -0.03 -30.02 20.24
C ILE A 210 -0.72 -31.35 19.95
N CYS A 211 -0.10 -32.21 19.14
CA CYS A 211 -0.70 -33.49 18.75
C CYS A 211 -0.90 -34.42 19.96
N PHE A 212 0.09 -34.45 20.87
CA PHE A 212 0.05 -35.33 22.03
C PHE A 212 -0.87 -34.81 23.15
N ARG A 213 -0.77 -33.52 23.50
CA ARG A 213 -1.51 -32.95 24.65
C ARG A 213 -2.91 -32.46 24.30
N ILE A 214 -3.08 -31.81 23.14
CA ILE A 214 -4.36 -31.18 22.74
C ILE A 214 -5.21 -32.18 21.96
N LEU A 215 -4.65 -32.75 20.89
CA LEU A 215 -5.37 -33.68 20.02
C LEU A 215 -5.48 -35.10 20.61
N LYS A 216 -4.68 -35.41 21.64
CA LYS A 216 -4.64 -36.70 22.35
C LYS A 216 -4.29 -37.89 21.43
N LEU A 217 -3.40 -37.66 20.47
CA LEU A 217 -2.95 -38.66 19.52
C LEU A 217 -1.73 -39.41 20.08
N THR A 218 -1.73 -40.74 19.98
CA THR A 218 -0.65 -41.59 20.52
C THR A 218 0.56 -41.71 19.60
N THR A 219 0.40 -41.49 18.29
CA THR A 219 1.47 -41.59 17.28
C THR A 219 1.35 -40.43 16.28
N PRO A 220 2.10 -39.33 16.44
CA PRO A 220 1.75 -38.06 15.79
C PRO A 220 2.32 -37.84 14.37
N ILE A 221 3.26 -38.64 13.86
CA ILE A 221 4.07 -38.29 12.66
C ILE A 221 3.24 -37.92 11.42
N GLY A 222 2.25 -38.72 11.04
CA GLY A 222 1.39 -38.41 9.89
C GLY A 222 0.42 -37.24 10.13
N ASP A 223 0.10 -36.96 11.39
CA ASP A 223 -0.82 -35.90 11.80
C ASP A 223 -0.10 -34.53 11.93
N LEU A 224 1.23 -34.51 12.13
CA LEU A 224 2.04 -33.28 12.11
C LEU A 224 1.90 -32.57 10.76
N ASN A 225 2.06 -33.31 9.65
CA ASN A 225 1.97 -32.75 8.30
C ASN A 225 0.57 -32.21 8.00
N HIS A 226 -0.48 -32.82 8.56
CA HIS A 226 -1.84 -32.28 8.44
C HIS A 226 -1.97 -30.92 9.12
N LEU A 227 -1.41 -30.78 10.33
CA LEU A 227 -1.42 -29.51 11.06
C LEU A 227 -0.66 -28.42 10.31
N ILE A 228 0.53 -28.75 9.79
CA ILE A 228 1.33 -27.82 8.97
C ILE A 228 0.55 -27.41 7.71
N SER A 229 -0.06 -28.37 6.99
CA SER A 229 -0.82 -28.05 5.78
C SER A 229 -2.03 -27.14 6.05
N ALA A 230 -2.70 -27.30 7.19
CA ALA A 230 -3.80 -26.42 7.59
C ALA A 230 -3.30 -24.99 7.88
N THR A 231 -2.15 -24.87 8.55
CA THR A 231 -1.48 -23.58 8.79
C THR A 231 -1.05 -22.92 7.49
N MET A 232 -0.39 -23.64 6.57
CA MET A 232 0.02 -23.13 5.26
C MET A 232 -1.18 -22.69 4.41
N SER A 233 -2.26 -23.48 4.42
CA SER A 233 -3.51 -23.10 3.75
C SER A 233 -4.10 -21.81 4.34
N GLY A 234 -4.02 -21.65 5.66
CA GLY A 234 -4.42 -20.44 6.39
C GLY A 234 -3.63 -19.21 5.98
N VAL A 235 -2.29 -19.28 6.00
CA VAL A 235 -1.38 -18.19 5.63
C VAL A 235 -1.57 -17.76 4.18
N THR A 236 -1.72 -18.73 3.27
CA THR A 236 -1.87 -18.47 1.83
C THR A 236 -3.30 -18.10 1.42
N CYS A 237 -4.24 -18.06 2.37
CA CYS A 237 -5.66 -17.79 2.09
C CYS A 237 -5.87 -16.41 1.45
N CYS A 238 -5.17 -15.38 1.92
CA CYS A 238 -5.30 -14.01 1.42
C CYS A 238 -4.77 -13.84 -0.02
N LEU A 239 -3.95 -14.78 -0.48
CA LEU A 239 -3.39 -14.82 -1.83
C LEU A 239 -4.35 -15.55 -2.78
N ARG A 240 -4.93 -16.67 -2.31
CA ARG A 240 -5.75 -17.60 -3.12
C ARG A 240 -7.21 -17.20 -3.29
N PHE A 241 -7.75 -16.41 -2.36
CA PHE A 241 -9.13 -15.97 -2.40
C PHE A 241 -9.21 -14.45 -2.37
N PRO A 242 -10.23 -13.85 -2.99
CA PRO A 242 -10.45 -12.41 -2.87
C PRO A 242 -10.69 -12.04 -1.40
N GLY A 243 -9.93 -11.07 -0.91
CA GLY A 243 -10.00 -10.57 0.46
C GLY A 243 -9.61 -9.09 0.52
N GLN A 244 -10.15 -8.37 1.50
CA GLN A 244 -9.99 -6.90 1.61
C GLN A 244 -8.58 -6.47 2.05
N LEU A 245 -7.81 -7.35 2.72
CA LEU A 245 -6.51 -7.03 3.33
C LEU A 245 -5.47 -8.12 3.04
N ASN A 246 -4.19 -7.75 2.85
CA ASN A 246 -3.06 -8.63 2.51
C ASN A 246 -3.21 -9.41 1.19
N SER A 247 -3.48 -8.67 0.11
CA SER A 247 -3.75 -9.22 -1.23
C SER A 247 -2.54 -9.78 -1.98
N ASP A 248 -1.32 -9.54 -1.48
CA ASP A 248 -0.05 -9.94 -2.09
C ASP A 248 1.00 -10.26 -1.01
N LEU A 249 2.07 -10.96 -1.42
CA LEU A 249 3.19 -11.26 -0.52
C LEU A 249 3.88 -9.98 -0.02
N ARG A 250 4.08 -8.99 -0.90
CA ARG A 250 4.78 -7.75 -0.54
C ARG A 250 4.06 -6.94 0.55
N LYS A 251 2.73 -6.78 0.51
CA LYS A 251 1.99 -6.10 1.59
C LYS A 251 1.95 -6.93 2.86
N LEU A 252 2.02 -8.27 2.78
CA LEU A 252 2.12 -9.10 3.97
C LEU A 252 3.45 -8.80 4.69
N ALA A 253 4.57 -8.80 3.96
CA ALA A 253 5.89 -8.42 4.46
C ALA A 253 5.90 -7.03 5.10
N VAL A 254 5.48 -6.00 4.35
CA VAL A 254 5.49 -4.59 4.83
C VAL A 254 4.67 -4.41 6.12
N ASN A 255 3.58 -5.16 6.30
CA ASN A 255 2.77 -5.06 7.51
C ASN A 255 3.35 -5.82 8.71
N LEU A 256 4.20 -6.82 8.49
CA LEU A 256 4.68 -7.74 9.51
C LEU A 256 6.16 -7.54 9.88
N ILE A 257 6.96 -6.95 9.01
CA ILE A 257 8.41 -6.84 9.17
C ILE A 257 8.74 -5.37 9.42
N PRO A 258 8.97 -4.97 10.68
CA PRO A 258 9.47 -3.63 10.98
C PRO A 258 10.97 -3.50 10.69
N PHE A 259 11.72 -4.61 10.75
CA PHE A 259 13.18 -4.62 10.54
C PHE A 259 13.58 -5.82 9.67
N PRO A 260 14.42 -5.64 8.64
CA PRO A 260 14.72 -6.68 7.64
C PRO A 260 15.21 -8.01 8.23
N ARG A 261 16.06 -7.99 9.27
CA ARG A 261 16.59 -9.21 9.92
C ARG A 261 15.54 -9.95 10.78
N LEU A 262 14.52 -9.24 11.26
CA LEU A 262 13.50 -9.78 12.16
C LEU A 262 12.25 -10.25 11.40
N HIS A 263 12.45 -11.12 10.42
CA HIS A 263 11.39 -11.64 9.55
C HIS A 263 10.95 -13.08 9.87
N PHE A 264 11.26 -13.56 11.09
CA PHE A 264 10.87 -14.90 11.53
C PHE A 264 9.54 -14.85 12.28
N PHE A 265 8.52 -15.50 11.72
CA PHE A 265 7.17 -15.44 12.25
C PHE A 265 6.79 -16.70 13.03
N MET A 266 6.16 -16.47 14.19
CA MET A 266 5.45 -17.50 14.92
C MET A 266 4.06 -17.68 14.32
N VAL A 267 3.77 -18.88 13.85
CA VAL A 267 2.47 -19.18 13.26
C VAL A 267 1.60 -19.96 14.25
N GLY A 268 0.29 -19.72 14.23
CA GLY A 268 -0.69 -20.43 15.05
C GLY A 268 -1.93 -20.78 14.24
N PHE A 269 -2.64 -21.82 14.64
CA PHE A 269 -3.90 -22.22 14.01
C PHE A 269 -4.96 -22.48 15.08
N ALA A 270 -6.17 -22.00 14.84
CA ALA A 270 -7.34 -22.31 15.64
C ALA A 270 -8.54 -22.60 14.72
N PRO A 271 -9.42 -23.53 15.08
CA PRO A 271 -9.46 -24.28 16.34
C PRO A 271 -8.62 -25.57 16.29
N LEU A 272 -7.95 -25.88 17.40
CA LEU A 272 -7.30 -27.19 17.62
C LEU A 272 -8.21 -28.04 18.50
N THR A 273 -9.07 -28.84 17.87
CA THR A 273 -9.98 -29.74 18.60
C THR A 273 -9.78 -31.19 18.17
N SER A 274 -9.86 -32.11 19.14
CA SER A 274 -9.80 -33.54 18.83
C SER A 274 -11.01 -33.96 17.98
N ARG A 275 -10.84 -34.93 17.08
CA ARG A 275 -11.90 -35.44 16.18
C ARG A 275 -13.16 -35.89 16.93
N GLY A 276 -13.04 -36.33 18.18
CA GLY A 276 -14.18 -36.73 19.03
C GLY A 276 -14.90 -35.58 19.75
N SER A 277 -14.25 -34.43 19.95
CA SER A 277 -14.84 -33.26 20.63
C SER A 277 -15.41 -32.22 19.67
N GLN A 278 -15.05 -32.29 18.39
CA GLN A 278 -15.42 -31.33 17.36
C GLN A 278 -16.94 -31.25 17.11
N GLN A 279 -17.68 -32.35 17.31
CA GLN A 279 -19.14 -32.38 17.11
C GLN A 279 -19.96 -31.71 18.22
N TYR A 280 -19.37 -31.49 19.40
CA TYR A 280 -20.09 -30.99 20.59
C TYR A 280 -19.83 -29.53 20.91
N ARG A 281 -18.90 -28.86 20.21
CA ARG A 281 -18.47 -27.49 20.51
C ARG A 281 -18.89 -26.54 19.39
N ALA A 282 -19.77 -25.59 19.72
CA ALA A 282 -20.07 -24.47 18.83
C ALA A 282 -18.91 -23.46 18.92
N LEU A 283 -18.18 -23.30 17.82
CA LEU A 283 -17.12 -22.31 17.73
C LEU A 283 -17.72 -20.92 17.56
N THR A 284 -17.15 -19.93 18.25
CA THR A 284 -17.53 -18.52 18.14
C THR A 284 -16.29 -17.67 17.88
N VAL A 285 -16.45 -16.47 17.31
CA VAL A 285 -15.32 -15.56 17.03
C VAL A 285 -14.51 -15.27 18.31
N PRO A 286 -15.10 -14.95 19.47
CA PRO A 286 -14.33 -14.73 20.70
C PRO A 286 -13.52 -15.95 21.16
N GLU A 287 -14.05 -17.17 20.97
CA GLU A 287 -13.32 -18.40 21.31
C GLU A 287 -12.13 -18.65 20.37
N LEU A 288 -12.29 -18.35 19.07
CA LEU A 288 -11.20 -18.42 18.10
C LEU A 288 -10.11 -17.41 18.45
N THR A 289 -10.49 -16.16 18.68
CA THR A 289 -9.55 -15.11 19.09
C THR A 289 -8.87 -15.50 20.42
N GLN A 290 -9.57 -16.04 21.41
CA GLN A 290 -8.91 -16.43 22.66
C GLN A 290 -7.90 -17.59 22.47
N GLN A 291 -8.26 -18.59 21.67
CA GLN A 291 -7.38 -19.73 21.37
C GLN A 291 -6.14 -19.30 20.58
N MET A 292 -6.29 -18.29 19.73
CA MET A 292 -5.22 -17.85 18.85
C MET A 292 -4.05 -17.18 19.59
N TRP A 293 -4.30 -16.55 20.74
CA TRP A 293 -3.27 -15.99 21.63
C TRP A 293 -2.88 -16.92 22.78
N ASP A 294 -3.35 -18.18 22.79
CA ASP A 294 -2.88 -19.16 23.77
C ASP A 294 -1.54 -19.73 23.31
N ALA A 295 -0.55 -19.74 24.22
CA ALA A 295 0.79 -20.26 23.94
C ALA A 295 0.77 -21.73 23.47
N LYS A 296 -0.25 -22.49 23.89
CA LYS A 296 -0.42 -23.89 23.53
C LYS A 296 -0.78 -24.12 22.06
N ASN A 297 -1.30 -23.09 21.38
CA ASN A 297 -1.75 -23.19 20.00
C ASN A 297 -0.71 -22.66 18.99
N MET A 298 0.45 -22.21 19.49
CA MET A 298 1.57 -21.75 18.66
C MET A 298 2.31 -22.95 18.08
N MET A 299 2.68 -22.85 16.81
CA MET A 299 3.48 -23.86 16.09
C MET A 299 4.98 -23.70 16.33
N CYS A 300 5.39 -22.74 17.17
CA CYS A 300 6.75 -22.55 17.64
C CYS A 300 6.79 -22.80 19.15
N ALA A 301 7.79 -23.53 19.66
CA ALA A 301 7.88 -23.84 21.09
C ALA A 301 8.52 -22.69 21.87
N ALA A 302 7.89 -21.52 21.79
CA ALA A 302 8.22 -20.32 22.55
C ALA A 302 6.96 -19.83 23.26
N ASP A 303 7.08 -19.36 24.50
CA ASP A 303 5.94 -18.74 25.20
C ASP A 303 5.85 -17.26 24.79
N PRO A 304 4.79 -16.83 24.08
CA PRO A 304 4.67 -15.43 23.67
C PRO A 304 4.62 -14.44 24.83
N ARG A 305 4.34 -14.91 26.06
CA ARG A 305 4.28 -14.07 27.26
C ARG A 305 5.66 -13.67 27.79
N HIS A 306 6.72 -14.39 27.40
CA HIS A 306 8.09 -14.05 27.77
C HIS A 306 8.69 -12.96 26.87
N GLY A 307 8.01 -12.61 25.78
CA GLY A 307 8.42 -11.54 24.87
C GLY A 307 7.32 -10.51 24.64
N ARG A 308 7.55 -9.67 23.63
CA ARG A 308 6.55 -8.73 23.12
C ARG A 308 6.31 -9.00 21.64
N TYR A 309 5.10 -8.70 21.18
CA TYR A 309 4.74 -8.70 19.77
C TYR A 309 5.15 -7.37 19.14
N LEU A 310 6.01 -7.45 18.13
CA LEU A 310 6.32 -6.33 17.26
C LEU A 310 5.09 -6.05 16.39
N THR A 311 4.66 -7.06 15.62
CA THR A 311 3.50 -7.02 14.74
C THR A 311 2.73 -8.35 14.82
N ALA A 312 1.45 -8.34 14.45
CA ALA A 312 0.68 -9.57 14.30
C ALA A 312 -0.38 -9.44 13.20
N SER A 313 -0.71 -10.56 12.57
CA SER A 313 -1.77 -10.68 11.57
C SER A 313 -2.67 -11.86 11.92
N ALA A 314 -3.97 -11.60 11.90
CA ALA A 314 -5.03 -12.56 12.17
C ALA A 314 -5.82 -12.80 10.88
N MET A 315 -5.81 -14.03 10.38
CA MET A 315 -6.52 -14.43 9.17
C MET A 315 -7.70 -15.31 9.56
N PHE A 316 -8.90 -14.73 9.56
CA PHE A 316 -10.13 -15.44 9.86
C PHE A 316 -10.75 -16.00 8.57
N ARG A 317 -11.29 -17.22 8.67
CA ARG A 317 -11.92 -17.94 7.56
C ARG A 317 -13.30 -18.44 7.96
N GLY A 318 -14.27 -18.27 7.07
CA GLY A 318 -15.67 -18.64 7.24
C GLY A 318 -16.60 -17.43 7.42
N LYS A 319 -17.91 -17.70 7.35
CA LYS A 319 -18.95 -16.66 7.41
C LYS A 319 -19.02 -16.05 8.82
N MET A 320 -18.50 -14.84 8.99
CA MET A 320 -18.52 -14.12 10.25
C MET A 320 -18.67 -12.60 10.05
N SER A 321 -19.07 -11.90 11.10
CA SER A 321 -19.19 -10.45 11.09
C SER A 321 -17.82 -9.80 11.26
N THR A 322 -17.37 -9.02 10.27
CA THR A 322 -16.11 -8.24 10.34
C THR A 322 -16.06 -7.34 11.58
N LYS A 323 -17.19 -6.72 11.93
CA LYS A 323 -17.31 -5.90 13.15
C LYS A 323 -17.02 -6.69 14.42
N GLU A 324 -17.50 -7.94 14.52
CA GLU A 324 -17.28 -8.76 15.71
C GLU A 324 -15.81 -9.15 15.84
N VAL A 325 -15.16 -9.46 14.71
CA VAL A 325 -13.72 -9.72 14.65
C VAL A 325 -12.94 -8.51 15.18
N ASP A 326 -13.18 -7.31 14.64
CA ASP A 326 -12.45 -6.11 15.03
C ASP A 326 -12.65 -5.77 16.51
N GLU A 327 -13.87 -5.90 17.04
CA GLU A 327 -14.14 -5.72 18.47
C GLU A 327 -13.34 -6.70 19.36
N GLN A 328 -13.25 -7.98 18.95
CA GLN A 328 -12.46 -8.96 19.71
C GLN A 328 -10.95 -8.71 19.61
N MET A 329 -10.46 -8.26 18.47
CA MET A 329 -9.05 -7.92 18.28
C MET A 329 -8.63 -6.76 19.18
N ILE A 330 -9.43 -5.69 19.21
CA ILE A 330 -9.22 -4.52 20.09
C ILE A 330 -9.31 -4.95 21.57
N ASN A 331 -10.22 -5.85 21.92
CA ASN A 331 -10.36 -6.37 23.28
C ASN A 331 -9.11 -7.13 23.74
N VAL A 332 -8.52 -7.95 22.87
CA VAL A 332 -7.28 -8.68 23.17
C VAL A 332 -6.10 -7.71 23.33
N GLN A 333 -5.94 -6.75 22.41
CA GLN A 333 -4.89 -5.73 22.52
C GLN A 333 -4.99 -4.93 23.84
N ASN A 334 -6.20 -4.49 24.21
CA ASN A 334 -6.41 -3.71 25.43
C ASN A 334 -6.17 -4.53 26.72
N LYS A 335 -6.51 -5.82 26.73
CA LYS A 335 -6.27 -6.70 27.87
C LYS A 335 -4.79 -7.03 28.06
N ASN A 336 -4.08 -7.13 26.94
CA ASN A 336 -2.71 -7.64 26.86
C ASN A 336 -1.72 -6.56 26.42
N SER A 337 -2.00 -5.28 26.70
CA SER A 337 -1.22 -4.16 26.14
C SER A 337 0.28 -4.24 26.47
N SER A 338 0.65 -4.83 27.61
CA SER A 338 2.05 -5.06 28.00
C SER A 338 2.81 -6.06 27.14
N TYR A 339 2.10 -6.93 26.42
CA TYR A 339 2.68 -7.90 25.49
C TYR A 339 2.80 -7.35 24.08
N PHE A 340 2.26 -6.16 23.80
CA PHE A 340 2.45 -5.48 22.53
C PHE A 340 3.44 -4.35 22.72
N VAL A 341 4.28 -4.15 21.73
CA VAL A 341 5.19 -3.02 21.69
C VAL A 341 4.40 -1.71 21.60
N GLU A 342 4.75 -0.73 22.43
CA GLU A 342 4.05 0.56 22.50
C GLU A 342 4.46 1.54 21.38
N TRP A 343 5.67 1.40 20.84
CA TRP A 343 6.23 2.30 19.83
C TRP A 343 5.74 2.01 18.40
N ILE A 344 5.15 0.83 18.14
CA ILE A 344 4.41 0.53 16.90
C ILE A 344 2.90 0.64 17.17
N PRO A 345 2.22 1.74 16.81
CA PRO A 345 0.78 1.86 16.94
C PRO A 345 0.08 0.96 15.92
N ASN A 346 -1.08 0.41 16.30
CA ASN A 346 -1.92 -0.41 15.41
C ASN A 346 -1.17 -1.58 14.74
N ASN A 347 -0.34 -2.26 15.52
CA ASN A 347 0.53 -3.35 15.08
C ASN A 347 -0.16 -4.69 14.82
N VAL A 348 -1.46 -4.79 15.08
CA VAL A 348 -2.24 -5.99 14.76
C VAL A 348 -3.20 -5.73 13.60
N LYS A 349 -3.13 -6.59 12.58
CA LYS A 349 -4.02 -6.57 11.42
C LYS A 349 -4.97 -7.77 11.44
N SER A 350 -6.22 -7.56 11.02
CA SER A 350 -7.23 -8.61 10.85
C SER A 350 -7.62 -8.71 9.38
N SER A 351 -7.81 -9.93 8.88
CA SER A 351 -8.35 -10.22 7.55
C SER A 351 -9.43 -11.29 7.68
N VAL A 352 -10.46 -11.21 6.84
CA VAL A 352 -11.60 -12.13 6.85
C VAL A 352 -11.81 -12.65 5.43
N CYS A 353 -11.87 -13.98 5.30
CA CYS A 353 -12.23 -14.68 4.07
C CYS A 353 -13.51 -15.48 4.30
N ASP A 354 -14.47 -15.37 3.38
CA ASP A 354 -15.76 -16.05 3.52
C ASP A 354 -15.69 -17.57 3.32
N ILE A 355 -14.63 -18.07 2.67
CA ILE A 355 -14.45 -19.49 2.36
C ILE A 355 -13.76 -20.20 3.53
N PRO A 356 -14.49 -21.06 4.28
CA PRO A 356 -13.90 -21.81 5.38
C PRO A 356 -13.05 -22.98 4.86
N PRO A 357 -12.08 -23.46 5.65
CA PRO A 357 -11.33 -24.66 5.31
C PRO A 357 -12.22 -25.91 5.39
N ARG A 358 -11.84 -26.95 4.63
CA ARG A 358 -12.63 -28.19 4.54
C ARG A 358 -12.79 -28.87 5.91
N GLY A 359 -14.03 -29.19 6.27
CA GLY A 359 -14.35 -29.87 7.54
C GLY A 359 -14.51 -28.94 8.75
N LEU A 360 -14.36 -27.63 8.56
CA LEU A 360 -14.59 -26.62 9.60
C LEU A 360 -15.57 -25.57 9.08
N ALA A 361 -16.42 -25.03 9.96
CA ALA A 361 -17.30 -23.91 9.60
C ALA A 361 -16.59 -22.55 9.73
N MET A 362 -15.64 -22.46 10.67
CA MET A 362 -14.82 -21.28 10.92
C MET A 362 -13.43 -21.72 11.37
N ALA A 363 -12.42 -20.94 10.99
CA ALA A 363 -11.04 -21.10 11.45
C ALA A 363 -10.35 -19.73 11.53
N SER A 364 -9.25 -19.65 12.25
CA SER A 364 -8.36 -18.50 12.29
C SER A 364 -6.91 -18.94 12.27
N THR A 365 -6.11 -18.24 11.50
CA THR A 365 -4.65 -18.43 11.42
C THR A 365 -3.97 -17.19 11.98
N PHE A 366 -2.95 -17.40 12.79
CA PHE A 366 -2.17 -16.37 13.43
C PHE A 366 -0.80 -16.31 12.80
N ILE A 367 -0.32 -15.11 12.52
CA ILE A 367 1.07 -14.85 12.18
C ILE A 367 1.53 -13.74 13.13
N GLY A 368 2.48 -14.03 14.00
CA GLY A 368 3.00 -13.07 14.97
C GLY A 368 4.50 -12.90 14.80
N ASN A 369 4.94 -11.65 14.65
CA ASN A 369 6.33 -11.31 14.84
C ASN A 369 6.55 -10.99 16.32
N SER A 370 7.16 -11.92 17.05
CA SER A 370 7.37 -11.80 18.50
C SER A 370 8.83 -12.01 18.86
N THR A 371 9.33 -11.19 19.78
CA THR A 371 10.67 -11.33 20.34
C THR A 371 10.87 -12.63 21.10
N SER A 372 9.79 -13.32 21.51
CA SER A 372 9.85 -14.62 22.18
C SER A 372 10.47 -15.73 21.31
N ILE A 373 10.52 -15.55 20.00
CA ILE A 373 11.13 -16.52 19.07
C ILE A 373 12.62 -16.75 19.36
N GLN A 374 13.28 -15.83 20.06
CA GLN A 374 14.65 -15.98 20.54
C GLN A 374 14.86 -17.24 21.40
N GLU A 375 13.83 -17.74 22.11
CA GLU A 375 13.93 -18.96 22.93
C GLU A 375 14.25 -20.17 22.06
N MET A 376 13.64 -20.24 20.87
CA MET A 376 13.87 -21.29 19.90
C MET A 376 15.31 -21.23 19.37
N PHE A 377 15.77 -20.04 18.97
CA PHE A 377 17.15 -19.85 18.50
C PHE A 377 18.18 -20.16 19.59
N ARG A 378 17.93 -19.74 20.85
CA ARG A 378 18.79 -20.05 21.99
C ARG A 378 18.88 -21.56 22.22
N ARG A 379 17.77 -22.30 22.10
CA ARG A 379 17.76 -23.77 22.21
C ARG A 379 18.63 -24.42 21.13
N VAL A 380 18.54 -23.98 19.88
CA VAL A 380 19.37 -24.50 18.78
C VAL A 380 20.84 -24.13 19.00
N SER A 381 21.12 -22.89 19.39
CA SER A 381 22.46 -22.38 19.71
C SER A 381 23.13 -23.19 20.83
N GLU A 382 22.45 -23.43 21.95
CA GLU A 382 23.01 -24.22 23.06
C GLU A 382 23.40 -25.65 22.64
N GLN A 383 22.58 -26.29 21.80
CA GLN A 383 22.87 -27.62 21.26
C GLN A 383 24.05 -27.59 20.29
N PHE A 384 24.09 -26.59 19.41
CA PHE A 384 25.20 -26.35 18.50
C PHE A 384 26.51 -26.17 19.27
N THR A 385 26.56 -25.23 20.22
CA THR A 385 27.76 -24.92 21.02
C THR A 385 28.25 -26.15 21.79
N ALA A 386 27.33 -26.96 22.34
CA ALA A 386 27.67 -28.18 23.07
C ALA A 386 28.40 -29.21 22.18
N MET A 387 28.00 -29.32 20.91
CA MET A 387 28.67 -30.19 19.93
C MET A 387 29.97 -29.58 19.40
N PHE A 388 29.94 -28.29 19.05
CA PHE A 388 31.06 -27.58 18.44
C PHE A 388 32.26 -27.47 19.38
N ARG A 389 32.04 -27.25 20.68
CA ARG A 389 33.10 -27.29 21.71
C ARG A 389 33.84 -28.63 21.76
N ARG A 390 33.19 -29.73 21.37
CA ARG A 390 33.79 -31.08 21.32
C ARG A 390 34.30 -31.45 19.93
N LYS A 391 34.09 -30.58 18.93
CA LYS A 391 34.33 -30.85 17.50
C LYS A 391 33.73 -32.17 17.03
N ALA A 392 32.57 -32.54 17.59
CA ALA A 392 31.89 -33.79 17.25
C ALA A 392 31.35 -33.71 15.82
N PHE A 393 31.54 -34.74 15.00
CA PHE A 393 31.06 -34.84 13.61
C PHE A 393 31.56 -33.75 12.64
N LEU A 394 32.43 -32.83 13.06
CA LEU A 394 32.92 -31.71 12.24
C LEU A 394 33.64 -32.18 10.95
N HIS A 395 34.36 -33.31 11.02
CA HIS A 395 35.04 -33.91 9.87
C HIS A 395 34.11 -34.31 8.71
N TRP A 396 32.80 -34.45 8.94
CA TRP A 396 31.84 -34.71 7.85
C TRP A 396 31.61 -33.47 7.01
N TYR A 397 31.70 -32.28 7.60
CA TYR A 397 31.48 -31.01 6.92
C TYR A 397 32.78 -30.50 6.29
N THR A 398 33.88 -30.54 7.04
CA THR A 398 35.19 -30.12 6.51
C THR A 398 35.73 -31.07 5.43
N GLY A 399 35.29 -32.33 5.43
CA GLY A 399 35.57 -33.29 4.37
C GLY A 399 34.94 -32.94 3.02
N GLU A 400 33.90 -32.10 3.01
CA GLU A 400 33.20 -31.64 1.80
C GLU A 400 33.68 -30.25 1.34
N GLY A 401 34.71 -29.69 1.98
CA GLY A 401 35.34 -28.43 1.58
C GLY A 401 34.98 -27.21 2.43
N MET A 402 34.17 -27.37 3.48
CA MET A 402 33.76 -26.29 4.39
C MET A 402 34.87 -25.94 5.41
N ASP A 403 35.08 -24.66 5.71
CA ASP A 403 36.02 -24.24 6.76
C ASP A 403 35.36 -24.29 8.16
N GLU A 404 36.15 -24.56 9.21
CA GLU A 404 35.71 -24.41 10.60
C GLU A 404 35.32 -22.96 10.93
N MET A 405 35.85 -21.97 10.20
CA MET A 405 35.53 -20.55 10.37
C MET A 405 34.05 -20.26 10.07
N GLU A 406 33.49 -20.87 9.02
CA GLU A 406 32.07 -20.70 8.63
C GLU A 406 31.10 -21.12 9.75
N PHE A 407 31.47 -22.16 10.54
CA PHE A 407 30.68 -22.56 11.72
C PHE A 407 30.66 -21.48 12.79
N THR A 408 31.80 -20.81 12.98
CA THR A 408 31.93 -19.76 14.00
C THR A 408 31.19 -18.49 13.57
N GLU A 409 31.23 -18.16 12.27
CA GLU A 409 30.46 -17.04 11.69
C GLU A 409 28.96 -17.28 11.82
N ALA A 410 28.47 -18.48 11.46
CA ALA A 410 27.06 -18.82 11.61
C ALA A 410 26.60 -18.83 13.08
N GLU A 411 27.44 -19.30 14.02
CA GLU A 411 27.15 -19.21 15.46
C GLU A 411 27.09 -17.76 15.93
N SER A 412 28.03 -16.91 15.49
CA SER A 412 28.03 -15.48 15.81
C SER A 412 26.75 -14.80 15.31
N ASN A 413 26.44 -14.94 14.03
CA ASN A 413 25.28 -14.30 13.41
C ASN A 413 23.96 -14.73 14.07
N MET A 414 23.83 -16.01 14.46
CA MET A 414 22.65 -16.48 15.19
C MET A 414 22.56 -15.88 16.61
N ASN A 415 23.69 -15.67 17.28
CA ASN A 415 23.71 -15.00 18.60
C ASN A 415 23.46 -13.49 18.48
N ASP A 416 23.92 -12.86 17.40
CA ASP A 416 23.65 -11.46 17.08
C ASP A 416 22.14 -11.26 16.86
N LEU A 417 21.51 -12.14 16.06
CA LEU A 417 20.05 -12.14 15.87
C LEU A 417 19.28 -12.29 17.19
N VAL A 418 19.73 -13.18 18.09
CA VAL A 418 19.14 -13.33 19.43
C VAL A 418 19.29 -12.05 20.26
N SER A 419 20.41 -11.36 20.12
CA SER A 419 20.70 -10.11 20.83
C SER A 419 19.83 -8.97 20.31
N GLU A 420 19.61 -8.89 19.00
CA GLU A 420 18.68 -7.92 18.38
C GLU A 420 17.24 -8.12 18.91
N TYR A 421 16.73 -9.35 18.92
CA TYR A 421 15.40 -9.63 19.50
C TYR A 421 15.32 -9.23 20.97
N GLN A 422 16.39 -9.41 21.74
CA GLN A 422 16.45 -9.01 23.14
C GLN A 422 16.46 -7.48 23.30
N GLN A 423 17.21 -6.77 22.46
CA GLN A 423 17.27 -5.30 22.45
C GLN A 423 15.88 -4.70 22.24
N TYR A 424 15.15 -5.14 21.20
CA TYR A 424 13.80 -4.63 20.93
C TYR A 424 12.75 -5.10 21.94
N GLN A 425 13.00 -6.20 22.65
CA GLN A 425 12.15 -6.65 23.75
C GLN A 425 12.23 -5.70 24.95
N ASP A 426 13.44 -5.27 25.29
CA ASP A 426 13.72 -4.39 26.43
C ASP A 426 13.50 -2.91 26.09
N ALA A 427 13.53 -2.55 24.80
CA ALA A 427 13.25 -1.20 24.33
C ALA A 427 11.93 -0.65 24.88
N THR A 428 12.03 0.52 25.51
CA THR A 428 10.89 1.30 25.99
C THR A 428 10.76 2.57 25.16
N ALA A 429 9.56 3.15 25.12
CA ALA A 429 9.32 4.34 24.32
C ALA A 429 10.18 5.55 24.76
N ASP A 430 10.75 5.51 25.97
CA ASP A 430 11.48 6.61 26.62
C ASP A 430 13.02 6.55 26.46
N GLU A 431 13.60 5.45 25.98
CA GLU A 431 15.07 5.22 25.94
C GLU A 431 15.76 5.53 24.59
N GLU A 432 15.02 5.97 23.57
CA GLU A 432 15.56 6.37 22.26
C GLU A 432 16.07 7.83 22.24
N VAL A 433 17.11 8.16 23.01
CA VAL A 433 17.79 9.47 22.87
C VAL A 433 19.30 9.36 22.60
N ASP A 434 19.94 8.18 22.61
CA ASP A 434 21.42 8.10 22.60
C ASP A 434 22.05 7.02 21.66
N TYR A 435 21.35 6.49 20.65
CA TYR A 435 21.94 5.50 19.69
C TYR A 435 21.60 5.76 18.21
N GLU A 436 21.36 6.99 17.78
CA GLU A 436 21.06 7.33 16.36
C GLU A 436 22.31 7.64 15.49
N ASP A 437 23.55 7.47 15.98
CA ASP A 437 24.73 7.99 15.26
C ASP A 437 25.58 6.96 14.44
N GLU A 438 25.25 5.65 14.38
CA GLU A 438 26.12 4.69 13.64
C GLU A 438 25.44 3.67 12.70
N GLU A 439 24.10 3.62 12.55
CA GLU A 439 23.44 2.65 11.64
C GLU A 439 22.40 3.23 10.65
N GLU A 440 22.30 4.56 10.50
CA GLU A 440 21.36 5.20 9.56
C GLU A 440 21.78 5.16 8.07
N GLU A 441 22.88 4.50 7.68
CA GLU A 441 23.35 4.48 6.28
C GLU A 441 22.77 3.36 5.38
N GLU A 442 22.05 2.35 5.90
CA GLU A 442 21.47 1.28 5.03
C GLU A 442 19.97 1.01 5.22
N ALA A 443 19.31 1.59 6.23
CA ALA A 443 17.89 1.34 6.54
C ALA A 443 16.94 2.53 6.29
N GLU A 444 17.42 3.66 5.78
CA GLU A 444 16.57 4.83 5.45
C GLU A 444 15.93 4.79 4.04
N MET A 445 16.02 3.64 3.35
CA MET A 445 15.14 3.33 2.21
C MET A 445 14.05 2.37 2.70
N GLU A 446 12.81 2.85 2.75
CA GLU A 446 11.59 2.15 3.14
C GLU A 446 11.22 2.26 4.64
N ASP A 447 10.30 3.19 4.89
CA ASP A 447 9.39 3.28 6.05
C ASP A 447 9.93 3.81 7.39
N ASN A 448 9.76 5.13 7.59
CA ASN A 448 9.38 5.66 8.91
C ASN A 448 8.37 6.81 8.84
N VAL A 449 7.08 6.45 8.87
CA VAL A 449 5.98 7.26 9.43
C VAL A 449 5.40 6.50 10.61
N VAL A 450 5.96 6.68 11.81
CA VAL A 450 5.28 6.41 13.08
C VAL A 450 5.80 7.37 14.15
N ILE A 451 5.02 8.41 14.46
CA ILE A 451 5.29 9.35 15.56
C ILE A 451 4.68 8.81 16.87
N LYS A 452 5.52 8.60 17.89
CA LYS A 452 5.15 8.32 19.30
C LYS A 452 4.22 9.42 19.86
N LEU A 453 3.02 9.04 20.29
CA LEU A 453 2.05 9.91 20.96
C LEU A 453 2.22 9.81 22.47
N ASP A 454 3.02 10.71 23.04
CA ASP A 454 3.18 10.83 24.49
C ASP A 454 1.91 11.44 25.15
N ARG A 455 1.41 10.75 26.19
CA ARG A 455 0.07 10.90 26.79
C ARG A 455 -0.08 12.11 27.71
N ASN A 456 0.93 12.97 27.85
CA ASN A 456 0.89 14.14 28.74
C ASN A 456 0.81 15.52 28.04
N PHE A 457 0.74 15.56 26.70
CA PHE A 457 0.62 16.82 25.94
C PHE A 457 -0.82 17.30 25.70
N GLY A 458 -1.77 16.90 26.54
CA GLY A 458 -3.20 17.27 26.48
C GLY A 458 -3.53 18.75 26.71
N ARG A 459 -2.57 19.67 26.56
CA ARG A 459 -2.76 21.12 26.80
C ARG A 459 -2.22 22.08 25.74
N LEU A 460 -1.56 21.64 24.66
CA LEU A 460 -0.98 22.57 23.66
C LEU A 460 -1.46 22.45 22.20
N PHE A 461 -2.18 21.38 21.81
CA PHE A 461 -2.58 21.16 20.41
C PHE A 461 -3.94 21.78 20.04
N ALA A 462 -4.06 23.10 20.27
CA ALA A 462 -5.10 23.94 19.70
C ALA A 462 -4.43 25.06 18.88
N MET A 463 -3.66 24.69 17.86
CA MET A 463 -3.20 25.63 16.84
C MET A 463 -3.86 25.27 15.52
N SER A 464 -5.05 25.87 15.33
CA SER A 464 -5.68 26.04 14.03
C SER A 464 -4.66 26.40 12.97
N MET A 465 -4.73 25.75 11.82
CA MET A 465 -4.51 26.42 10.53
C MET A 465 -5.46 27.64 10.50
N VAL A 466 -5.09 28.88 10.29
CA VAL A 466 -3.96 29.63 10.83
C VAL A 466 -3.15 30.16 9.66
N LEU A 467 -3.82 30.57 8.56
CA LEU A 467 -3.33 31.17 7.32
C LEU A 467 -4.60 31.44 6.46
N ILE A 468 -5.10 32.63 6.15
CA ILE A 468 -4.88 34.03 6.53
C ILE A 468 -6.30 34.61 6.75
N PRO A 469 -6.69 35.06 7.95
CA PRO A 469 -7.78 36.02 8.09
C PRO A 469 -7.19 37.42 7.90
N LEU A 470 -7.39 38.02 6.72
CA LEU A 470 -7.23 39.46 6.54
C LEU A 470 -8.40 40.15 7.25
N GLU A 471 -8.27 40.44 8.54
CA GLU A 471 -9.14 41.41 9.20
C GLU A 471 -8.30 42.43 9.99
N ASN A 472 -8.54 43.70 9.61
CA ASN A 472 -8.24 44.95 10.30
C ASN A 472 -7.01 45.75 9.85
N THR A 473 -7.02 46.25 8.62
CA THR A 473 -6.66 47.65 8.33
C THR A 473 -7.35 48.12 7.05
N LEU A 474 -7.90 49.33 7.10
CA LEU A 474 -8.56 50.03 6.00
C LEU A 474 -7.62 50.20 4.79
N GLU A 475 -8.11 49.80 3.61
CA GLU A 475 -7.90 50.33 2.24
C GLU A 475 -7.70 49.23 1.16
N PRO A 476 -8.17 49.46 -0.09
CA PRO A 476 -8.50 48.40 -1.05
C PRO A 476 -7.35 48.13 -2.02
N LEU A 477 -6.79 46.92 -2.05
CA LEU A 477 -5.80 46.56 -3.08
C LEU A 477 -6.02 45.15 -3.63
N THR A 478 -6.13 45.12 -4.95
CA THR A 478 -6.30 44.03 -5.92
C THR A 478 -5.18 42.99 -5.81
N PHE A 479 -5.53 41.69 -5.72
CA PHE A 479 -4.56 40.59 -5.69
C PHE A 479 -4.52 39.81 -7.02
N SER A 480 -3.31 39.68 -7.54
CA SER A 480 -2.86 38.83 -8.65
C SER A 480 -2.66 37.39 -8.14
N TRP A 481 -2.94 36.38 -8.97
CA TRP A 481 -3.05 34.97 -8.54
C TRP A 481 -1.70 34.23 -8.64
N SER A 482 -1.01 34.03 -7.51
CA SER A 482 0.20 33.19 -7.43
C SER A 482 -0.10 31.70 -7.35
N VAL A 483 0.80 30.87 -7.88
CA VAL A 483 0.76 29.40 -7.75
C VAL A 483 1.36 29.01 -6.39
N SER A 484 0.61 28.26 -5.58
CA SER A 484 1.07 27.77 -4.27
C SER A 484 1.02 26.25 -4.21
N MET A 485 2.17 25.64 -3.90
CA MET A 485 2.33 24.20 -3.72
C MET A 485 2.34 23.82 -2.22
N PHE A 486 1.71 22.69 -1.84
CA PHE A 486 1.84 21.87 -0.61
C PHE A 486 1.28 22.25 0.79
N ILE A 487 1.02 21.19 1.61
CA ILE A 487 1.50 21.05 3.02
C ILE A 487 1.79 19.56 3.39
N THR A 488 3.07 19.22 3.63
CA THR A 488 3.52 18.20 4.62
C THR A 488 4.59 18.86 5.51
N MET A 489 4.57 18.63 6.83
CA MET A 489 5.44 19.34 7.80
C MET A 489 6.63 18.48 8.24
N ARG A 490 7.84 19.06 8.39
CA ARG A 490 8.99 18.44 9.10
C ARG A 490 9.43 19.31 10.28
N LEU A 491 9.85 18.66 11.37
CA LEU A 491 10.43 19.29 12.56
C LEU A 491 11.90 19.63 12.30
N HIS A 492 12.25 20.91 12.48
CA HIS A 492 13.62 21.30 12.80
C HIS A 492 13.54 22.33 13.93
N VAL A 493 14.13 22.00 15.09
CA VAL A 493 14.27 22.92 16.23
C VAL A 493 12.95 23.55 16.70
N GLY A 494 11.90 22.73 16.89
CA GLY A 494 10.63 23.17 17.49
C GLY A 494 9.76 24.11 16.63
N VAL A 495 10.13 24.40 15.37
CA VAL A 495 9.33 25.20 14.44
C VAL A 495 8.99 24.37 13.20
N LEU A 496 7.69 24.08 13.00
CA LEU A 496 7.19 23.36 11.82
C LEU A 496 7.09 24.32 10.64
N SER A 497 7.84 24.08 9.56
CA SER A 497 7.76 24.86 8.31
C SER A 497 6.99 24.10 7.23
N PRO A 498 5.98 24.70 6.56
CA PRO A 498 5.33 24.11 5.40
C PRO A 498 6.33 23.93 4.25
N ARG A 499 6.33 22.74 3.64
CA ARG A 499 7.09 22.44 2.42
C ARG A 499 6.44 23.08 1.20
N ALA A 500 6.30 24.40 1.14
CA ALA A 500 5.62 25.09 0.06
C ALA A 500 6.60 25.78 -0.88
N VAL A 501 6.35 25.68 -2.19
CA VAL A 501 7.01 26.50 -3.22
C VAL A 501 5.99 27.54 -3.67
N LEU A 502 6.38 28.81 -3.54
CA LEU A 502 5.55 29.96 -3.89
C LEU A 502 6.19 30.65 -5.08
N MET A 503 5.42 30.76 -6.16
CA MET A 503 5.91 31.39 -7.38
C MET A 503 4.92 32.39 -7.96
N ASP A 504 5.47 33.52 -8.39
CA ASP A 504 4.76 34.53 -9.16
C ASP A 504 5.74 35.32 -10.03
N LEU A 505 5.33 35.69 -11.23
CA LEU A 505 6.09 36.58 -12.08
C LEU A 505 6.13 38.02 -11.50
N GLU A 506 5.18 38.36 -10.63
CA GLU A 506 5.09 39.67 -9.96
C GLU A 506 5.58 39.62 -8.49
N PRO A 507 6.53 40.47 -8.08
CA PRO A 507 7.07 40.46 -6.72
C PRO A 507 6.06 40.94 -5.66
N GLY A 508 5.08 41.78 -6.04
CA GLY A 508 4.13 42.37 -5.11
C GLY A 508 3.24 41.34 -4.40
N THR A 509 2.93 40.23 -5.07
CA THR A 509 2.16 39.14 -4.45
C THR A 509 2.99 38.40 -3.41
N MET A 510 4.27 38.15 -3.69
CA MET A 510 5.19 37.49 -2.77
C MET A 510 5.44 38.31 -1.50
N ASP A 511 5.60 39.62 -1.64
CA ASP A 511 5.77 40.54 -0.49
C ASP A 511 4.53 40.55 0.42
N SER A 512 3.35 40.43 -0.18
CA SER A 512 2.10 40.33 0.56
C SER A 512 1.97 39.03 1.34
N VAL A 513 2.42 37.91 0.77
CA VAL A 513 2.45 36.62 1.48
C VAL A 513 3.46 36.67 2.63
N ARG A 514 4.64 37.28 2.42
CA ARG A 514 5.68 37.46 3.46
C ARG A 514 5.22 38.35 4.62
N THR A 515 4.44 39.39 4.34
CA THR A 515 3.90 40.30 5.36
C THR A 515 2.65 39.77 6.06
N SER A 516 2.11 38.63 5.60
CA SER A 516 0.96 37.99 6.24
C SER A 516 1.32 37.46 7.65
N PRO A 517 0.32 37.24 8.53
CA PRO A 517 0.56 36.79 9.91
C PRO A 517 1.34 35.47 10.05
N TYR A 518 1.45 34.70 8.96
CA TYR A 518 2.13 33.39 8.89
C TYR A 518 3.23 33.36 7.83
N GLY A 519 3.56 34.50 7.23
CA GLY A 519 4.62 34.60 6.21
C GLY A 519 5.98 34.16 6.72
N GLN A 520 6.23 34.30 8.03
CA GLN A 520 7.47 33.90 8.70
C GLN A 520 7.68 32.38 8.81
N ILE A 521 6.64 31.57 8.52
CA ILE A 521 6.72 30.11 8.62
C ILE A 521 7.20 29.50 7.30
N PHE A 522 7.06 30.20 6.17
CA PHE A 522 7.57 29.74 4.89
C PHE A 522 9.08 29.96 4.79
N ARG A 523 9.78 28.98 4.21
CA ARG A 523 11.23 29.08 3.96
C ARG A 523 11.50 30.23 2.96
N PRO A 524 12.36 31.20 3.30
CA PRO A 524 12.68 32.31 2.40
C PRO A 524 13.21 31.86 1.03
N ASP A 525 13.93 30.74 0.99
CA ASP A 525 14.52 30.13 -0.21
C ASP A 525 13.47 29.56 -1.19
N ASN A 526 12.24 29.34 -0.73
CA ASN A 526 11.19 28.73 -1.55
C ASN A 526 10.29 29.76 -2.25
N PHE A 527 10.62 31.04 -2.15
CA PHE A 527 9.97 32.13 -2.87
C PHE A 527 10.72 32.41 -4.17
N VAL A 528 10.14 32.02 -5.30
CA VAL A 528 10.70 32.28 -6.62
C VAL A 528 9.84 33.33 -7.32
N PHE A 529 10.44 34.44 -7.74
CA PHE A 529 9.67 35.49 -8.40
C PHE A 529 10.39 36.18 -9.54
N GLY A 530 9.60 36.59 -10.53
CA GLY A 530 10.06 37.34 -11.69
C GLY A 530 10.23 38.83 -11.42
N GLN A 531 10.71 39.55 -12.43
CA GLN A 531 10.81 41.02 -12.40
C GLN A 531 9.63 41.70 -13.10
N SER A 532 8.85 40.94 -13.88
CA SER A 532 7.83 41.44 -14.80
C SER A 532 6.65 40.46 -14.86
N GLY A 533 5.41 40.96 -14.87
CA GLY A 533 4.21 40.13 -14.91
C GLY A 533 3.85 39.59 -16.31
N ALA A 534 3.06 38.52 -16.35
CA ALA A 534 2.51 37.96 -17.59
C ALA A 534 1.32 38.76 -18.16
N GLY A 535 0.79 39.75 -17.44
CA GLY A 535 -0.24 40.67 -17.94
C GLY A 535 -1.53 39.99 -18.42
N ASN A 536 -1.95 38.89 -17.78
CA ASN A 536 -3.09 38.06 -18.18
C ASN A 536 -2.97 37.35 -19.54
N ASN A 537 -1.75 37.21 -20.08
CA ASN A 537 -1.48 36.47 -21.31
C ASN A 537 -0.89 35.08 -20.99
N TRP A 538 -1.61 34.01 -21.36
CA TRP A 538 -1.15 32.62 -21.19
C TRP A 538 0.15 32.34 -21.95
N ALA A 539 0.28 32.79 -23.20
CA ALA A 539 1.47 32.54 -24.02
C ALA A 539 2.71 33.22 -23.45
N LYS A 540 2.57 34.41 -22.85
CA LYS A 540 3.66 35.08 -22.14
C LYS A 540 4.13 34.29 -20.91
N GLY A 541 3.19 33.66 -20.21
CA GLY A 541 3.49 32.77 -19.08
C GLY A 541 4.08 31.42 -19.51
N HIS A 542 3.73 30.90 -20.68
CA HIS A 542 4.14 29.56 -21.11
C HIS A 542 5.41 29.56 -21.97
N TYR A 543 5.56 30.50 -22.90
CA TYR A 543 6.65 30.49 -23.89
C TYR A 543 7.78 31.49 -23.59
N THR A 544 7.50 32.60 -22.91
CA THR A 544 8.49 33.68 -22.69
C THR A 544 8.86 33.84 -21.22
N GLU A 545 8.23 34.77 -20.50
CA GLU A 545 8.65 35.17 -19.14
C GLU A 545 8.58 34.02 -18.13
N GLY A 546 7.57 33.14 -18.23
CA GLY A 546 7.48 31.99 -17.33
C GLY A 546 8.48 30.88 -17.66
N ALA A 547 8.84 30.71 -18.94
CA ALA A 547 9.87 29.76 -19.36
C ALA A 547 11.27 30.18 -18.88
N GLU A 548 11.54 31.47 -18.76
CA GLU A 548 12.81 31.95 -18.16
C GLU A 548 12.92 31.63 -16.67
N LEU A 549 11.80 31.61 -15.95
CA LEU A 549 11.76 31.37 -14.50
C LEU A 549 11.59 29.89 -14.14
N ILE A 550 11.12 29.06 -15.07
CA ILE A 550 10.72 27.67 -14.79
C ILE A 550 11.88 26.82 -14.28
N ASP A 551 13.09 26.97 -14.83
CA ASP A 551 14.25 26.18 -14.42
C ASP A 551 14.62 26.47 -12.96
N SER A 552 14.53 27.75 -12.55
CA SER A 552 14.77 28.14 -11.15
C SER A 552 13.70 27.60 -10.22
N VAL A 553 12.44 27.52 -10.68
CA VAL A 553 11.36 26.90 -9.90
C VAL A 553 11.59 25.39 -9.79
N LEU A 554 11.95 24.71 -10.89
CA LEU A 554 12.22 23.28 -10.92
C LEU A 554 13.39 22.92 -10.01
N ASP A 555 14.44 23.74 -9.93
CA ASP A 555 15.54 23.51 -8.99
C ASP A 555 15.08 23.55 -7.52
N VAL A 556 14.18 24.47 -7.17
CA VAL A 556 13.57 24.51 -5.82
C VAL A 556 12.64 23.33 -5.60
N VAL A 557 11.87 22.93 -6.63
CA VAL A 557 10.99 21.75 -6.57
C VAL A 557 11.81 20.48 -6.38
N ARG A 558 12.92 20.30 -7.12
CA ARG A 558 13.86 19.18 -6.96
C ARG A 558 14.44 19.18 -5.56
N LYS A 559 14.91 20.32 -5.06
CA LYS A 559 15.43 20.43 -3.69
C LYS A 559 14.37 20.04 -2.63
N GLU A 560 13.13 20.48 -2.78
CA GLU A 560 12.05 20.10 -1.85
C GLU A 560 11.62 18.64 -2.02
N ALA A 561 11.67 18.10 -3.24
CA ALA A 561 11.40 16.69 -3.54
C ALA A 561 12.50 15.76 -2.99
N GLU A 562 13.78 16.13 -3.09
CA GLU A 562 14.91 15.44 -2.48
C GLU A 562 14.85 15.49 -0.95
N ASN A 563 14.31 16.59 -0.39
CA ASN A 563 14.07 16.70 1.05
C ASN A 563 12.88 15.85 1.53
N CYS A 564 12.08 15.25 0.63
CA CYS A 564 10.95 14.40 0.99
C CYS A 564 11.42 12.96 1.18
N ASP A 565 11.06 12.36 2.33
CA ASP A 565 11.42 10.97 2.65
C ASP A 565 10.70 9.98 1.71
N CYS A 566 9.44 10.28 1.35
CA CYS A 566 8.72 9.57 0.29
C CYS A 566 7.75 10.52 -0.43
N LEU A 567 8.08 10.89 -1.68
CA LEU A 567 7.25 11.76 -2.50
C LEU A 567 6.05 10.99 -3.08
N GLN A 568 4.85 11.27 -2.59
CA GLN A 568 3.62 10.65 -3.10
C GLN A 568 3.13 11.28 -4.42
N GLY A 569 3.34 12.59 -4.59
CA GLY A 569 2.81 13.36 -5.71
C GLY A 569 2.93 14.86 -5.46
N PHE A 570 2.51 15.65 -6.44
CA PHE A 570 2.54 17.10 -6.41
C PHE A 570 1.12 17.67 -6.35
N GLN A 571 0.92 18.69 -5.52
CA GLN A 571 -0.35 19.41 -5.42
C GLN A 571 -0.18 20.84 -5.94
N VAL A 572 -0.74 21.16 -7.11
CA VAL A 572 -0.62 22.47 -7.75
C VAL A 572 -1.91 23.27 -7.61
N CYS A 573 -1.86 24.46 -6.97
CA CYS A 573 -2.98 25.39 -6.92
C CYS A 573 -2.74 26.54 -7.90
N HIS A 574 -3.62 26.69 -8.90
CA HIS A 574 -3.44 27.70 -9.94
C HIS A 574 -4.77 28.25 -10.48
N SER A 575 -4.71 29.45 -11.07
CA SER A 575 -5.86 30.11 -11.69
C SER A 575 -5.78 29.98 -13.20
N LEU A 576 -6.90 29.58 -13.83
CA LEU A 576 -7.00 29.43 -15.28
C LEU A 576 -7.26 30.75 -16.01
N GLY A 577 -7.55 31.84 -15.28
CA GLY A 577 -7.83 33.15 -15.86
C GLY A 577 -6.61 34.05 -16.04
N GLY A 578 -5.60 33.94 -15.17
CA GLY A 578 -4.43 34.85 -15.14
C GLY A 578 -3.23 34.31 -15.92
N GLY A 579 -2.34 35.17 -16.41
CA GLY A 579 -1.22 34.76 -17.29
C GLY A 579 -0.16 33.91 -16.57
N THR A 580 0.17 34.23 -15.32
CA THR A 580 1.11 33.46 -14.49
C THR A 580 0.50 32.10 -14.09
N GLY A 581 -0.69 32.11 -13.48
CA GLY A 581 -1.34 30.88 -13.00
C GLY A 581 -1.73 29.91 -14.12
N SER A 582 -2.17 30.43 -15.27
CA SER A 582 -2.60 29.60 -16.39
C SER A 582 -1.41 29.14 -17.23
N GLY A 583 -0.61 30.07 -17.76
CA GLY A 583 0.52 29.80 -18.65
C GLY A 583 1.68 29.09 -17.94
N MET A 584 2.33 29.79 -17.01
CA MET A 584 3.48 29.23 -16.27
C MET A 584 3.05 28.05 -15.38
N GLY A 585 1.85 28.10 -14.79
CA GLY A 585 1.32 27.02 -13.98
C GLY A 585 1.13 25.71 -14.76
N THR A 586 0.61 25.78 -16.00
CA THR A 586 0.47 24.57 -16.83
C THR A 586 1.79 24.10 -17.43
N LEU A 587 2.72 25.03 -17.76
CA LEU A 587 4.09 24.67 -18.12
C LEU A 587 4.77 23.88 -16.99
N LEU A 588 4.63 24.33 -15.74
CA LEU A 588 5.19 23.63 -14.59
C LEU A 588 4.61 22.22 -14.45
N ILE A 589 3.30 22.06 -14.61
CA ILE A 589 2.65 20.74 -14.52
C ILE A 589 3.23 19.80 -15.58
N SER A 590 3.38 20.25 -16.83
CA SER A 590 3.99 19.47 -17.91
C SER A 590 5.45 19.11 -17.59
N LYS A 591 6.26 20.06 -17.13
CA LYS A 591 7.68 19.80 -16.77
C LYS A 591 7.84 18.84 -15.59
N ILE A 592 6.98 18.97 -14.58
CA ILE A 592 6.97 18.02 -13.45
C ILE A 592 6.56 16.63 -13.94
N ARG A 593 5.59 16.52 -14.85
CA ARG A 593 5.18 15.24 -15.44
C ARG A 593 6.30 14.59 -16.26
N GLU A 594 7.08 15.38 -16.99
CA GLU A 594 8.28 14.91 -17.71
C GLU A 594 9.37 14.39 -16.76
N GLU A 595 9.65 15.09 -15.65
CA GLU A 595 10.69 14.70 -14.69
C GLU A 595 10.26 13.59 -13.73
N TYR A 596 8.97 13.52 -13.38
CA TYR A 596 8.41 12.60 -12.40
C TYR A 596 7.17 11.86 -12.94
N PRO A 597 7.32 11.00 -13.97
CA PRO A 597 6.20 10.37 -14.66
C PRO A 597 5.34 9.46 -13.76
N ASP A 598 5.95 8.83 -12.76
CA ASP A 598 5.26 7.88 -11.87
C ASP A 598 4.55 8.54 -10.67
N ARG A 599 4.66 9.87 -10.52
CA ARG A 599 4.13 10.62 -9.36
C ARG A 599 2.80 11.26 -9.71
N MET A 600 1.86 11.19 -8.75
CA MET A 600 0.50 11.71 -8.93
C MET A 600 0.49 13.24 -9.01
N MET A 601 -0.24 13.80 -9.97
CA MET A 601 -0.44 15.24 -10.16
C MET A 601 -1.87 15.63 -9.77
N LEU A 602 -2.05 16.22 -8.58
CA LEU A 602 -3.32 16.78 -8.11
C LEU A 602 -3.35 18.30 -8.32
N THR A 603 -4.33 18.79 -9.08
CA THR A 603 -4.49 20.21 -9.35
C THR A 603 -5.76 20.77 -8.69
N PHE A 604 -5.64 21.98 -8.14
CA PHE A 604 -6.78 22.81 -7.75
C PHE A 604 -6.86 23.96 -8.73
N SER A 605 -7.77 23.84 -9.70
CA SER A 605 -7.86 24.75 -10.83
C SER A 605 -9.06 25.68 -10.68
N VAL A 606 -8.76 26.98 -10.55
CA VAL A 606 -9.79 28.01 -10.41
C VAL A 606 -10.21 28.51 -11.80
N PHE A 607 -11.46 28.25 -12.16
CA PHE A 607 -12.04 28.70 -13.41
C PHE A 607 -12.48 30.17 -13.35
N PRO A 608 -12.21 30.93 -14.41
CA PRO A 608 -12.60 32.33 -14.49
C PRO A 608 -14.12 32.51 -14.60
N SER A 609 -14.59 33.69 -14.20
CA SER A 609 -15.98 34.08 -14.37
C SER A 609 -16.11 35.56 -14.71
N PRO A 610 -16.87 35.92 -15.77
CA PRO A 610 -17.11 37.31 -16.14
C PRO A 610 -17.97 38.08 -15.12
N LYS A 611 -18.55 37.40 -14.12
CA LYS A 611 -19.27 38.05 -13.01
C LYS A 611 -18.34 38.58 -11.93
N VAL A 612 -17.11 38.06 -11.88
CA VAL A 612 -16.14 38.32 -10.80
C VAL A 612 -14.93 39.11 -11.30
N SER A 613 -14.53 38.91 -12.55
CA SER A 613 -13.39 39.58 -13.18
C SER A 613 -13.81 40.31 -14.45
N ASP A 614 -13.23 41.49 -14.67
CA ASP A 614 -13.42 42.32 -15.87
C ASP A 614 -12.44 41.93 -17.00
N THR A 615 -11.60 40.92 -16.80
CA THR A 615 -10.56 40.52 -17.76
C THR A 615 -11.19 39.78 -18.95
N VAL A 616 -11.03 40.33 -20.16
CA VAL A 616 -11.73 39.83 -21.36
C VAL A 616 -11.10 38.55 -21.93
N VAL A 617 -9.82 38.30 -21.68
CA VAL A 617 -9.06 37.19 -22.30
C VAL A 617 -9.10 35.88 -21.52
N GLU A 618 -9.77 35.85 -20.36
CA GLU A 618 -9.79 34.67 -19.49
C GLU A 618 -10.29 33.38 -20.16
N PRO A 619 -11.29 33.39 -21.08
CA PRO A 619 -11.70 32.16 -21.76
C PRO A 619 -10.63 31.57 -22.69
N TYR A 620 -9.74 32.39 -23.27
CA TYR A 620 -8.58 31.87 -24.02
C TYR A 620 -7.62 31.14 -23.10
N ASN A 621 -7.24 31.78 -21.99
CA ASN A 621 -6.33 31.20 -21.00
C ASN A 621 -6.90 29.90 -20.42
N ALA A 622 -8.21 29.87 -20.10
CA ALA A 622 -8.85 28.69 -19.56
C ALA A 622 -8.92 27.52 -20.53
N THR A 623 -9.20 27.78 -21.81
CA THR A 623 -9.27 26.72 -22.84
C THR A 623 -7.90 26.09 -23.06
N LEU A 624 -6.86 26.91 -23.18
CA LEU A 624 -5.47 26.44 -23.34
C LEU A 624 -4.98 25.69 -22.10
N SER A 625 -5.32 26.17 -20.91
CA SER A 625 -4.94 25.45 -19.70
C SER A 625 -5.67 24.12 -19.53
N VAL A 626 -6.95 24.01 -19.91
CA VAL A 626 -7.66 22.73 -19.84
C VAL A 626 -7.05 21.73 -20.79
N HIS A 627 -6.67 22.12 -22.00
CA HIS A 627 -5.94 21.24 -22.93
C HIS A 627 -4.68 20.65 -22.28
N GLN A 628 -3.86 21.49 -21.61
CA GLN A 628 -2.68 21.01 -20.90
C GLN A 628 -2.99 20.16 -19.66
N LEU A 629 -4.09 20.44 -18.95
CA LEU A 629 -4.52 19.66 -17.79
C LEU A 629 -5.02 18.27 -18.18
N VAL A 630 -5.73 18.14 -19.31
CA VAL A 630 -6.24 16.86 -19.81
C VAL A 630 -5.10 15.86 -20.03
N GLU A 631 -3.93 16.34 -20.47
CA GLU A 631 -2.78 15.48 -20.77
C GLU A 631 -1.88 15.22 -19.56
N ASN A 632 -1.69 16.24 -18.70
CA ASN A 632 -0.61 16.23 -17.70
C ASN A 632 -1.08 16.14 -16.24
N ALA A 633 -2.38 16.30 -15.95
CA ALA A 633 -2.92 16.16 -14.61
C ALA A 633 -3.59 14.79 -14.43
N ASP A 634 -3.39 14.16 -13.26
CA ASP A 634 -4.07 12.91 -12.93
C ASP A 634 -5.38 13.17 -12.19
N GLU A 635 -5.47 14.26 -11.41
CA GLU A 635 -6.67 14.63 -10.65
C GLU A 635 -6.88 16.15 -10.73
N CYS A 636 -8.02 16.62 -11.22
CA CYS A 636 -8.33 18.05 -11.30
C CYS A 636 -9.55 18.43 -10.46
N MET A 637 -9.33 19.10 -9.33
CA MET A 637 -10.37 19.66 -8.47
C MET A 637 -10.84 20.99 -9.05
N VAL A 638 -12.07 21.01 -9.58
CA VAL A 638 -12.62 22.18 -10.27
C VAL A 638 -13.28 23.14 -9.29
N LEU A 639 -12.81 24.39 -9.30
CA LEU A 639 -13.34 25.49 -8.50
C LEU A 639 -13.78 26.62 -9.43
N ASP A 640 -15.05 27.01 -9.40
CA ASP A 640 -15.59 28.04 -10.30
C ASP A 640 -15.89 29.34 -9.56
N ASN A 641 -15.27 30.44 -10.00
CA ASN A 641 -15.53 31.77 -9.45
C ASN A 641 -17.01 32.16 -9.53
N GLU A 642 -17.76 31.68 -10.53
CA GLU A 642 -19.20 31.95 -10.61
C GLU A 642 -19.97 31.31 -9.44
N ALA A 643 -19.71 30.03 -9.16
CA ALA A 643 -20.34 29.30 -8.06
C ALA A 643 -19.92 29.87 -6.69
N LEU A 644 -18.63 30.15 -6.52
CA LEU A 644 -18.10 30.74 -5.29
C LEU A 644 -18.73 32.11 -4.99
N TYR A 645 -18.90 32.96 -6.01
CA TYR A 645 -19.58 34.24 -5.86
C TYR A 645 -21.05 34.06 -5.48
N ASP A 646 -21.77 33.16 -6.16
CA ASP A 646 -23.18 32.88 -5.87
C ASP A 646 -23.38 32.29 -4.46
N ILE A 647 -22.45 31.44 -3.97
CA ILE A 647 -22.45 30.93 -2.60
C ILE A 647 -22.26 32.07 -1.59
N CYS A 648 -21.26 32.94 -1.80
CA CYS A 648 -21.01 34.09 -0.93
C CYS A 648 -22.22 35.03 -0.87
N PHE A 649 -22.81 35.33 -2.03
CA PHE A 649 -23.92 36.27 -2.14
C PHE A 649 -25.24 35.69 -1.64
N ARG A 650 -25.61 34.48 -2.07
CA ARG A 650 -26.92 33.88 -1.78
C ARG A 650 -26.95 33.08 -0.48
N THR A 651 -25.93 32.27 -0.23
CA THR A 651 -25.89 31.33 0.92
C THR A 651 -25.30 32.01 2.16
N LEU A 652 -24.16 32.69 2.03
CA LEU A 652 -23.52 33.40 3.14
C LEU A 652 -24.09 34.81 3.38
N LYS A 653 -24.93 35.32 2.47
CA LYS A 653 -25.60 36.63 2.53
C LYS A 653 -24.64 37.82 2.60
N LEU A 654 -23.48 37.71 1.96
CA LEU A 654 -22.54 38.82 1.81
C LEU A 654 -23.04 39.77 0.71
N THR A 655 -23.14 41.06 1.01
CA THR A 655 -23.67 42.06 0.06
C THR A 655 -22.73 42.36 -1.09
N THR A 656 -21.42 42.25 -0.86
CA THR A 656 -20.36 42.49 -1.84
C THR A 656 -19.22 41.49 -1.59
N PRO A 657 -19.30 40.27 -2.13
CA PRO A 657 -18.24 39.26 -1.98
C PRO A 657 -16.90 39.78 -2.52
N SER A 658 -15.83 39.66 -1.73
CA SER A 658 -14.46 39.99 -2.13
C SER A 658 -13.68 38.74 -2.50
N PHE A 659 -12.55 38.88 -3.23
CA PHE A 659 -11.64 37.75 -3.47
C PHE A 659 -11.13 37.11 -2.16
N GLY A 660 -11.02 37.87 -1.08
CA GLY A 660 -10.70 37.32 0.24
C GLY A 660 -11.76 36.35 0.76
N ASP A 661 -13.04 36.63 0.50
CA ASP A 661 -14.15 35.74 0.89
C ASP A 661 -14.18 34.47 0.02
N LEU A 662 -13.94 34.61 -1.29
CA LEU A 662 -13.86 33.49 -2.22
C LEU A 662 -12.67 32.57 -1.86
N ASN A 663 -11.50 33.16 -1.60
CA ASN A 663 -10.30 32.43 -1.18
C ASN A 663 -10.51 31.70 0.15
N HIS A 664 -11.36 32.24 1.03
CA HIS A 664 -11.71 31.55 2.27
C HIS A 664 -12.53 30.28 2.02
N LEU A 665 -13.46 30.30 1.06
CA LEU A 665 -14.20 29.09 0.66
C LEU A 665 -13.31 28.07 -0.03
N ILE A 666 -12.43 28.53 -0.93
CA ILE A 666 -11.46 27.67 -1.61
C ILE A 666 -10.56 26.98 -0.57
N SER A 667 -9.98 27.74 0.36
CA SER A 667 -9.11 27.17 1.41
C SER A 667 -9.84 26.19 2.33
N ALA A 668 -11.10 26.46 2.70
CA ALA A 668 -11.91 25.51 3.47
C ALA A 668 -12.14 24.20 2.70
N THR A 669 -12.41 24.31 1.40
CA THR A 669 -12.63 23.17 0.51
C THR A 669 -11.35 22.36 0.30
N MET A 670 -10.21 23.02 0.00
CA MET A 670 -8.90 22.38 -0.12
C MET A 670 -8.48 21.67 1.18
N SER A 671 -8.74 22.30 2.33
CA SER A 671 -8.49 21.68 3.64
C SER A 671 -9.36 20.43 3.84
N GLY A 672 -10.60 20.47 3.37
CA GLY A 672 -11.52 19.33 3.38
C GLY A 672 -11.04 18.18 2.50
N VAL A 673 -10.65 18.46 1.25
CA VAL A 673 -10.16 17.46 0.28
C VAL A 673 -8.87 16.80 0.77
N THR A 674 -7.92 17.59 1.25
CA THR A 674 -6.63 17.08 1.75
C THR A 674 -6.73 16.49 3.17
N CYS A 675 -7.92 16.43 3.76
CA CYS A 675 -8.07 15.93 5.13
C CYS A 675 -7.67 14.45 5.26
N CYS A 676 -8.00 13.63 4.27
CA CYS A 676 -7.64 12.20 4.26
C CYS A 676 -6.14 11.95 4.03
N LEU A 677 -5.41 12.93 3.48
CA LEU A 677 -3.96 12.89 3.30
C LEU A 677 -3.22 13.34 4.57
N ARG A 678 -3.82 14.24 5.36
CA ARG A 678 -3.21 14.83 6.55
C ARG A 678 -3.51 14.08 7.84
N PHE A 679 -4.60 13.32 7.87
CA PHE A 679 -5.05 12.57 9.04
C PHE A 679 -5.34 11.12 8.66
N PRO A 680 -5.04 10.16 9.54
CA PRO A 680 -5.25 8.74 9.25
C PRO A 680 -6.74 8.47 8.99
N GLY A 681 -7.04 7.95 7.80
CA GLY A 681 -8.38 7.59 7.34
C GLY A 681 -8.40 6.18 6.73
N GLN A 682 -9.58 5.55 6.72
CA GLN A 682 -9.76 4.18 6.19
C GLN A 682 -9.82 4.12 4.65
N LEU A 683 -10.23 5.21 4.00
CA LEU A 683 -10.42 5.34 2.54
C LEU A 683 -9.71 6.60 2.04
N ASN A 684 -9.13 6.55 0.83
CA ASN A 684 -8.40 7.64 0.17
C ASN A 684 -7.22 8.19 1.01
N SER A 685 -6.44 7.30 1.63
CA SER A 685 -5.30 7.63 2.49
C SER A 685 -4.08 8.23 1.75
N ASP A 686 -4.10 8.20 0.43
CA ASP A 686 -2.99 8.48 -0.47
C ASP A 686 -3.56 8.92 -1.83
N LEU A 687 -2.86 9.82 -2.52
CA LEU A 687 -3.31 10.40 -3.80
C LEU A 687 -3.65 9.30 -4.81
N ARG A 688 -2.81 8.28 -4.94
CA ARG A 688 -3.06 7.17 -5.88
C ARG A 688 -4.38 6.44 -5.60
N LYS A 689 -4.77 6.24 -4.34
CA LYS A 689 -6.06 5.62 -4.01
C LYS A 689 -7.23 6.57 -4.28
N LEU A 690 -7.03 7.87 -4.12
CA LEU A 690 -8.05 8.86 -4.45
C LEU A 690 -8.36 8.84 -5.95
N ALA A 691 -7.34 8.82 -6.82
CA ALA A 691 -7.48 8.64 -8.26
C ALA A 691 -8.18 7.33 -8.63
N VAL A 692 -7.65 6.19 -8.19
CA VAL A 692 -8.20 4.86 -8.56
C VAL A 692 -9.66 4.71 -8.16
N ASN A 693 -10.10 5.32 -7.05
CA ASN A 693 -11.48 5.21 -6.59
C ASN A 693 -12.45 6.16 -7.30
N LEU A 694 -11.96 7.25 -7.90
CA LEU A 694 -12.79 8.33 -8.42
C LEU A 694 -12.70 8.52 -9.94
N ILE A 695 -11.69 7.95 -10.59
CA ILE A 695 -11.47 8.07 -12.03
C ILE A 695 -11.81 6.73 -12.67
N PRO A 696 -13.04 6.57 -13.20
CA PRO A 696 -13.40 5.37 -13.96
C PRO A 696 -12.72 5.35 -15.33
N PHE A 697 -12.49 6.53 -15.94
CA PHE A 697 -11.88 6.69 -17.26
C PHE A 697 -10.77 7.73 -17.21
N PRO A 698 -9.55 7.47 -17.75
CA PRO A 698 -8.38 8.34 -17.60
C PRO A 698 -8.58 9.81 -18.03
N ARG A 699 -9.39 10.05 -19.08
CA ARG A 699 -9.69 11.42 -19.56
C ARG A 699 -10.73 12.16 -18.73
N LEU A 700 -11.52 11.46 -17.92
CA LEU A 700 -12.58 12.04 -17.09
C LEU A 700 -12.11 12.26 -15.64
N HIS A 701 -11.00 12.95 -15.45
CA HIS A 701 -10.39 13.20 -14.14
C HIS A 701 -10.76 14.56 -13.51
N PHE A 702 -11.81 15.22 -14.00
CA PHE A 702 -12.28 16.50 -13.47
C PHE A 702 -13.39 16.32 -12.44
N PHE A 703 -13.14 16.78 -11.22
CA PHE A 703 -14.06 16.58 -10.10
C PHE A 703 -14.82 17.83 -9.72
N MET A 704 -16.12 17.66 -9.49
CA MET A 704 -16.95 18.64 -8.80
C MET A 704 -16.74 18.51 -7.30
N VAL A 705 -16.39 19.61 -6.64
CA VAL A 705 -16.16 19.64 -5.20
C VAL A 705 -17.27 20.41 -4.49
N GLY A 706 -17.71 19.92 -3.33
CA GLY A 706 -18.69 20.59 -2.47
C GLY A 706 -18.23 20.67 -1.02
N PHE A 707 -18.70 21.67 -0.28
CA PHE A 707 -18.37 21.84 1.14
C PHE A 707 -19.63 22.10 1.96
N ALA A 708 -19.76 21.43 3.10
CA ALA A 708 -20.81 21.65 4.08
C ALA A 708 -20.27 21.63 5.51
N PRO A 709 -20.83 22.41 6.45
CA PRO A 709 -21.93 23.34 6.26
C PRO A 709 -21.46 24.74 5.83
N LEU A 710 -22.20 25.36 4.92
CA LEU A 710 -22.03 26.77 4.53
C LEU A 710 -22.95 27.64 5.40
N THR A 711 -22.42 28.19 6.50
CA THR A 711 -23.18 29.02 7.45
C THR A 711 -22.63 30.43 7.50
N SER A 712 -23.49 31.45 7.61
CA SER A 712 -23.05 32.85 7.68
C SER A 712 -22.25 33.10 8.95
N ARG A 713 -21.19 33.93 8.87
CA ARG A 713 -20.44 34.38 10.05
C ARG A 713 -21.41 34.96 11.09
N GLY A 714 -21.52 34.32 12.26
CA GLY A 714 -22.44 34.70 13.34
C GLY A 714 -23.65 33.78 13.57
N SER A 715 -24.00 32.90 12.65
CA SER A 715 -25.10 31.91 12.84
C SER A 715 -24.64 30.58 13.47
N GLN A 716 -23.33 30.40 13.65
CA GLN A 716 -22.69 29.19 14.18
C GLN A 716 -22.93 28.92 15.67
N GLN A 717 -23.58 29.83 16.41
CA GLN A 717 -23.75 29.71 17.86
C GLN A 717 -24.89 28.78 18.32
N TYR A 718 -25.78 28.27 17.43
CA TYR A 718 -27.07 27.71 17.90
C TYR A 718 -27.57 26.38 17.31
N ARG A 719 -26.83 25.62 16.49
CA ARG A 719 -27.34 24.30 16.03
C ARG A 719 -26.23 23.25 15.85
N ALA A 720 -26.35 22.16 16.59
CA ALA A 720 -25.60 20.94 16.32
C ALA A 720 -26.21 20.29 15.07
N LEU A 721 -25.47 20.25 13.97
CA LEU A 721 -25.87 19.56 12.75
C LEU A 721 -25.71 18.05 12.94
N THR A 722 -26.64 17.26 12.42
CA THR A 722 -26.55 15.80 12.43
C THR A 722 -25.88 15.28 11.15
N VAL A 723 -25.29 14.08 11.18
CA VAL A 723 -24.68 13.45 9.99
C VAL A 723 -25.67 13.34 8.81
N PRO A 724 -26.95 12.96 9.01
CA PRO A 724 -27.93 12.97 7.91
C PRO A 724 -28.19 14.36 7.30
N GLU A 725 -28.24 15.41 8.13
CA GLU A 725 -28.42 16.78 7.64
C GLU A 725 -27.20 17.27 6.85
N LEU A 726 -25.97 16.95 7.31
CA LEU A 726 -24.74 17.24 6.57
C LEU A 726 -24.68 16.45 5.25
N THR A 727 -25.10 15.18 5.28
CA THR A 727 -25.16 14.34 4.09
C THR A 727 -26.12 14.92 3.06
N GLN A 728 -27.31 15.35 3.49
CA GLN A 728 -28.28 15.99 2.60
C GLN A 728 -27.76 17.32 2.03
N GLN A 729 -27.01 18.09 2.84
CA GLN A 729 -26.40 19.34 2.38
C GLN A 729 -25.27 19.11 1.36
N MET A 730 -24.53 18.01 1.45
CA MET A 730 -23.48 17.71 0.46
C MET A 730 -24.03 17.54 -0.96
N TRP A 731 -25.21 16.95 -1.10
CA TRP A 731 -25.86 16.73 -2.40
C TRP A 731 -26.74 17.92 -2.84
N ASP A 732 -26.77 19.02 -2.08
CA ASP A 732 -27.47 20.24 -2.51
C ASP A 732 -26.59 20.98 -3.53
N ALA A 733 -27.13 21.20 -4.73
CA ALA A 733 -26.50 21.95 -5.81
C ALA A 733 -25.98 23.33 -5.36
N LYS A 734 -26.60 23.94 -4.34
CA LYS A 734 -26.18 25.23 -3.78
C LYS A 734 -24.85 25.22 -3.03
N ASN A 735 -24.35 24.04 -2.67
CA ASN A 735 -23.12 23.86 -1.90
C ASN A 735 -21.96 23.35 -2.77
N MET A 736 -22.20 23.17 -4.08
CA MET A 736 -21.18 22.80 -5.06
C MET A 736 -20.36 24.01 -5.47
N MET A 737 -19.04 23.84 -5.53
CA MET A 737 -18.08 24.89 -5.88
C MET A 737 -17.89 25.03 -7.39
N CYS A 738 -18.68 24.32 -8.20
CA CYS A 738 -18.71 24.41 -9.66
C CYS A 738 -20.11 24.83 -10.11
N ALA A 739 -20.23 25.76 -11.07
CA ALA A 739 -21.52 26.26 -11.55
C ALA A 739 -22.15 25.29 -12.57
N ALA A 740 -22.34 24.05 -12.15
CA ALA A 740 -23.03 23.00 -12.87
C ALA A 740 -24.12 22.42 -11.96
N ASP A 741 -25.34 22.22 -12.47
CA ASP A 741 -26.40 21.58 -11.68
C ASP A 741 -26.20 20.06 -11.71
N PRO A 742 -25.89 19.41 -10.57
CA PRO A 742 -25.67 17.96 -10.56
C PRO A 742 -26.91 17.15 -10.95
N ARG A 743 -28.10 17.77 -10.94
CA ARG A 743 -29.35 17.14 -11.38
C ARG A 743 -29.47 17.03 -12.90
N HIS A 744 -28.66 17.77 -13.64
CA HIS A 744 -28.62 17.71 -15.10
C HIS A 744 -27.63 16.66 -15.62
N GLY A 745 -26.83 16.04 -14.74
CA GLY A 745 -25.86 15.00 -15.11
C GLY A 745 -26.06 13.71 -14.32
N ARG A 746 -25.18 12.74 -14.56
CA ARG A 746 -25.07 11.50 -13.78
C ARG A 746 -23.73 11.49 -13.05
N TYR A 747 -23.72 10.96 -11.84
CA TYR A 747 -22.48 10.73 -11.11
C TYR A 747 -21.88 9.40 -11.55
N LEU A 748 -20.66 9.45 -12.07
CA LEU A 748 -19.86 8.26 -12.37
C LEU A 748 -19.28 7.68 -11.07
N THR A 749 -18.68 8.54 -10.25
CA THR A 749 -18.13 8.20 -8.94
C THR A 749 -18.36 9.35 -7.96
N ALA A 750 -18.40 9.03 -6.66
CA ALA A 750 -18.51 10.05 -5.62
C ALA A 750 -17.87 9.59 -4.30
N SER A 751 -17.25 10.53 -3.61
CA SER A 751 -16.64 10.34 -2.29
C SER A 751 -17.07 11.47 -1.36
N ALA A 752 -17.36 11.10 -0.11
CA ALA A 752 -17.73 12.04 0.94
C ALA A 752 -16.78 11.88 2.12
N MET A 753 -16.12 12.99 2.49
CA MET A 753 -15.21 13.05 3.62
C MET A 753 -15.89 13.77 4.77
N PHE A 754 -16.06 13.08 5.90
CA PHE A 754 -16.61 13.67 7.12
C PHE A 754 -15.50 13.99 8.11
N ARG A 755 -15.49 15.23 8.59
CA ARG A 755 -14.59 15.71 9.62
C ARG A 755 -15.36 15.96 10.91
N VAL A 756 -15.03 15.21 11.96
CA VAL A 756 -15.59 15.36 13.31
C VAL A 756 -14.48 15.84 14.24
N SER A 757 -14.72 16.92 15.00
CA SER A 757 -13.73 17.43 15.95
C SER A 757 -13.62 16.49 17.15
N VAL A 758 -12.54 15.72 17.26
CA VAL A 758 -12.22 14.93 18.48
C VAL A 758 -11.47 15.79 19.53
N ILE A 759 -10.92 16.94 19.12
CA ILE A 759 -10.15 17.86 19.97
C ILE A 759 -10.74 19.28 19.80
N LEU A 760 -10.79 20.06 20.89
CA LEU A 760 -11.50 21.34 21.06
C LEU A 760 -11.45 22.33 19.87
N PRO A 761 -12.49 23.17 19.69
CA PRO A 761 -12.73 23.90 18.45
C PRO A 761 -11.79 25.10 18.31
N PRO A 762 -11.01 25.22 17.23
CA PRO A 762 -10.64 26.53 16.73
C PRO A 762 -11.83 27.06 15.93
N ARG A 763 -12.69 27.84 16.59
CA ARG A 763 -13.76 28.65 15.98
C ARG A 763 -14.66 27.88 14.98
N GLY A 764 -15.71 27.24 15.52
CA GLY A 764 -17.05 27.40 14.93
C GLY A 764 -17.71 26.21 14.23
N LEU A 765 -17.02 25.12 13.90
CA LEU A 765 -17.64 23.95 13.27
C LEU A 765 -17.32 22.65 14.04
N ALA A 766 -18.35 22.03 14.63
CA ALA A 766 -18.23 20.76 15.35
C ALA A 766 -18.12 19.55 14.42
N MET A 767 -18.76 19.63 13.24
CA MET A 767 -18.67 18.67 12.16
C MET A 767 -18.73 19.39 10.81
N ALA A 768 -17.92 18.96 9.86
CA ALA A 768 -17.92 19.43 8.47
C ALA A 768 -17.81 18.23 7.53
N SER A 769 -18.24 18.39 6.28
CA SER A 769 -18.15 17.36 5.26
C SER A 769 -17.78 17.97 3.91
N THR A 770 -16.93 17.25 3.17
CA THR A 770 -16.46 17.65 1.84
C THR A 770 -16.82 16.57 0.86
N PHE A 771 -17.41 16.97 -0.25
CA PHE A 771 -17.87 16.11 -1.32
C PHE A 771 -16.92 16.23 -2.51
N ILE A 772 -16.56 15.10 -3.09
CA ILE A 772 -15.88 15.02 -4.39
C ILE A 772 -16.74 14.11 -5.26
N GLY A 773 -17.17 14.59 -6.41
CA GLY A 773 -17.97 13.81 -7.35
C GLY A 773 -17.45 13.96 -8.77
N ASN A 774 -17.25 12.84 -9.44
CA ASN A 774 -17.10 12.80 -10.88
C ASN A 774 -18.49 12.76 -11.49
N SER A 775 -18.93 13.88 -12.07
CA SER A 775 -20.28 14.06 -12.58
C SER A 775 -20.24 14.57 -14.01
N THR A 776 -21.04 13.97 -14.89
CA THR A 776 -21.17 14.42 -16.27
C THR A 776 -21.69 15.85 -16.38
N SER A 777 -22.34 16.39 -15.34
CA SER A 777 -22.81 17.77 -15.32
C SER A 777 -21.69 18.81 -15.46
N ILE A 778 -20.43 18.44 -15.17
CA ILE A 778 -19.28 19.35 -15.30
C ILE A 778 -19.11 19.89 -16.73
N GLN A 779 -19.64 19.18 -17.73
CA GLN A 779 -19.66 19.62 -19.12
C GLN A 779 -20.37 20.98 -19.32
N GLU A 780 -21.32 21.37 -18.46
CA GLU A 780 -21.99 22.67 -18.54
C GLU A 780 -20.99 23.82 -18.39
N MET A 781 -19.99 23.65 -17.52
CA MET A 781 -18.93 24.61 -17.28
C MET A 781 -17.96 24.67 -18.47
N PHE A 782 -17.52 23.50 -18.97
CA PHE A 782 -16.68 23.44 -20.16
C PHE A 782 -17.36 24.05 -21.39
N ARG A 783 -18.65 23.76 -21.60
CA ARG A 783 -19.46 24.35 -22.68
C ARG A 783 -19.56 25.87 -22.53
N ARG A 784 -19.74 26.40 -21.32
CA ARG A 784 -19.77 27.85 -21.05
C ARG A 784 -18.45 28.52 -21.48
N VAL A 785 -17.31 27.92 -21.14
CA VAL A 785 -15.98 28.45 -21.50
C VAL A 785 -15.74 28.32 -23.01
N SER A 786 -16.05 27.15 -23.59
CA SER A 786 -15.92 26.87 -25.03
C SER A 786 -16.76 27.83 -25.89
N GLU A 787 -18.01 28.11 -25.51
CA GLU A 787 -18.87 29.05 -26.25
C GLU A 787 -18.29 30.48 -26.26
N GLN A 788 -17.71 30.93 -25.14
CA GLN A 788 -17.06 32.23 -25.03
C GLN A 788 -15.76 32.28 -25.84
N PHE A 789 -14.95 31.23 -25.76
CA PHE A 789 -13.76 31.05 -26.59
C PHE A 789 -14.10 31.14 -28.07
N THR A 790 -15.04 30.31 -28.52
CA THR A 790 -15.49 30.23 -29.93
C THR A 790 -15.94 31.60 -30.43
N ALA A 791 -16.70 32.34 -29.61
CA ALA A 791 -17.20 33.67 -29.96
C ALA A 791 -16.07 34.70 -30.16
N MET A 792 -14.99 34.60 -29.37
CA MET A 792 -13.82 35.47 -29.48
C MET A 792 -12.89 35.05 -30.62
N PHE A 793 -12.65 33.74 -30.78
CA PHE A 793 -11.78 33.17 -31.80
C PHE A 793 -12.32 33.45 -33.21
N ARG A 794 -13.62 33.29 -33.43
CA ARG A 794 -14.29 33.68 -34.69
C ARG A 794 -14.13 35.15 -35.05
N ARG A 795 -13.95 36.02 -34.06
CA ARG A 795 -13.74 37.47 -34.24
C ARG A 795 -12.26 37.84 -34.35
N LYS A 796 -11.34 36.86 -34.23
CA LYS A 796 -9.89 37.05 -34.09
C LYS A 796 -9.53 38.09 -33.02
N ALA A 797 -10.35 38.17 -31.96
CA ALA A 797 -10.14 39.12 -30.88
C ALA A 797 -8.92 38.68 -30.05
N PHE A 798 -7.99 39.60 -29.80
CA PHE A 798 -6.77 39.40 -29.02
C PHE A 798 -5.79 38.32 -29.50
N LEU A 799 -6.04 37.65 -30.64
CA LEU A 799 -5.17 36.57 -31.15
C LEU A 799 -3.72 37.03 -31.40
N HIS A 800 -3.56 38.23 -31.98
CA HIS A 800 -2.25 38.85 -32.21
C HIS A 800 -1.40 39.04 -30.94
N TRP A 801 -2.04 39.08 -29.77
CA TRP A 801 -1.38 39.26 -28.49
C TRP A 801 -0.74 37.96 -28.00
N TYR A 802 -1.28 36.79 -28.37
CA TYR A 802 -0.72 35.48 -28.06
C TYR A 802 0.30 35.05 -29.12
N THR A 803 -0.03 35.22 -30.41
CA THR A 803 0.90 34.89 -31.50
C THR A 803 2.16 35.75 -31.49
N GLY A 804 2.08 36.96 -30.90
CA GLY A 804 3.22 37.84 -30.70
C GLY A 804 4.28 37.29 -29.73
N GLU A 805 3.90 36.34 -28.87
CA GLU A 805 4.78 35.65 -27.91
C GLU A 805 5.31 34.30 -28.45
N GLY A 806 5.01 33.96 -29.71
CA GLY A 806 5.54 32.76 -30.38
C GLY A 806 4.58 31.58 -30.51
N MET A 807 3.32 31.73 -30.09
CA MET A 807 2.28 30.69 -30.17
C MET A 807 1.69 30.53 -31.58
N ASP A 808 1.49 29.29 -32.05
CA ASP A 808 0.85 29.01 -33.36
C ASP A 808 -0.69 29.16 -33.29
N GLU A 809 -1.32 29.65 -34.37
CA GLU A 809 -2.78 29.66 -34.52
C GLU A 809 -3.36 28.22 -34.50
N MET A 810 -2.58 27.20 -34.88
CA MET A 810 -3.01 25.80 -34.84
C MET A 810 -3.28 25.30 -33.40
N GLU A 811 -2.49 25.73 -32.41
CA GLU A 811 -2.66 25.34 -31.00
C GLU A 811 -4.02 25.79 -30.44
N PHE A 812 -4.54 26.94 -30.88
CA PHE A 812 -5.89 27.39 -30.51
C PHE A 812 -6.98 26.45 -31.04
N THR A 813 -6.78 25.94 -32.25
CA THR A 813 -7.75 25.06 -32.91
C THR A 813 -7.73 23.68 -32.26
N GLU A 814 -6.54 23.19 -31.90
CA GLU A 814 -6.35 21.93 -31.18
C GLU A 814 -6.97 21.98 -29.79
N ALA A 815 -6.72 23.06 -29.03
CA ALA A 815 -7.32 23.25 -27.71
C ALA A 815 -8.86 23.38 -27.77
N GLU A 816 -9.41 24.04 -28.81
CA GLU A 816 -10.86 24.09 -29.05
C GLU A 816 -11.43 22.69 -29.36
N SER A 817 -10.74 21.91 -30.20
CA SER A 817 -11.15 20.53 -30.50
C SER A 817 -11.16 19.68 -29.25
N ASN A 818 -10.05 19.66 -28.51
CA ASN A 818 -9.88 18.89 -27.28
C ASN A 818 -10.98 19.19 -26.25
N MET A 819 -11.32 20.48 -26.07
CA MET A 819 -12.41 20.89 -25.18
C MET A 819 -13.78 20.40 -25.67
N ASN A 820 -14.05 20.44 -26.97
CA ASN A 820 -15.31 19.96 -27.54
C ASN A 820 -15.42 18.43 -27.51
N ASP A 821 -14.30 17.73 -27.71
CA ASP A 821 -14.20 16.27 -27.60
C ASP A 821 -14.49 15.85 -26.15
N LEU A 822 -13.88 16.54 -25.17
CA LEU A 822 -14.15 16.32 -23.74
C LEU A 822 -15.63 16.53 -23.39
N VAL A 823 -16.27 17.60 -23.90
CA VAL A 823 -17.71 17.83 -23.71
C VAL A 823 -18.53 16.71 -24.34
N SER A 824 -18.15 16.26 -25.53
CA SER A 824 -18.86 15.20 -26.24
C SER A 824 -18.75 13.85 -25.52
N GLU A 825 -17.58 13.52 -24.96
CA GLU A 825 -17.37 12.33 -24.13
C GLU A 825 -18.26 12.35 -22.89
N TYR A 826 -18.26 13.45 -22.12
CA TYR A 826 -19.16 13.57 -20.96
C TYR A 826 -20.65 13.45 -21.35
N GLN A 827 -21.03 13.96 -22.53
CA GLN A 827 -22.40 13.84 -23.04
C GLN A 827 -22.74 12.39 -23.44
N GLN A 828 -21.82 11.68 -24.09
CA GLN A 828 -22.00 10.26 -24.46
C GLN A 828 -22.22 9.40 -23.23
N TYR A 829 -21.37 9.52 -22.20
CA TYR A 829 -21.54 8.77 -20.94
C TYR A 829 -22.80 9.17 -20.17
N GLN A 830 -23.30 10.38 -20.36
CA GLN A 830 -24.57 10.81 -19.78
C GLN A 830 -25.79 10.15 -20.46
N ASP A 831 -25.72 9.97 -21.78
CA ASP A 831 -26.79 9.41 -22.61
C ASP A 831 -26.78 7.88 -22.65
N ALA A 832 -25.66 7.24 -22.31
CA ALA A 832 -25.53 5.79 -22.20
C ALA A 832 -26.62 5.17 -21.30
N THR A 833 -27.25 4.10 -21.80
CA THR A 833 -28.25 3.31 -21.07
C THR A 833 -27.67 1.95 -20.72
N ALA A 834 -28.12 1.35 -19.61
CA ALA A 834 -27.57 0.10 -19.05
C ALA A 834 -27.64 -1.12 -20.00
N ASP A 835 -28.32 -1.02 -21.14
CA ASP A 835 -28.40 -2.09 -22.15
C ASP A 835 -27.29 -2.00 -23.23
N GLU A 836 -26.54 -0.88 -23.29
CA GLU A 836 -25.43 -0.67 -24.25
C GLU A 836 -24.03 -0.82 -23.60
N GLU A 837 -23.94 -0.97 -22.28
CA GLU A 837 -22.66 -1.17 -21.55
C GLU A 837 -21.92 -2.47 -21.95
N ALA A 838 -22.61 -3.45 -22.54
CA ALA A 838 -22.00 -4.72 -22.95
C ALA A 838 -21.19 -4.65 -24.26
N ASP A 839 -21.41 -3.63 -25.11
CA ASP A 839 -20.72 -3.52 -26.40
C ASP A 839 -19.50 -2.57 -26.33
N TYR A 840 -19.35 -1.78 -25.25
CA TYR A 840 -18.25 -0.80 -25.10
C TYR A 840 -17.04 -1.31 -24.32
N GLU A 841 -17.17 -2.38 -23.52
CA GLU A 841 -15.99 -3.07 -22.93
C GLU A 841 -15.14 -3.76 -24.03
N ASP A 842 -15.76 -4.13 -25.16
CA ASP A 842 -15.10 -4.86 -26.25
C ASP A 842 -14.28 -3.95 -27.21
N GLU A 843 -14.57 -2.64 -27.31
CA GLU A 843 -13.84 -1.73 -28.23
C GLU A 843 -12.54 -1.15 -27.63
N GLU A 844 -12.42 -0.98 -26.30
CA GLU A 844 -11.19 -0.47 -25.67
C GLU A 844 -10.11 -1.54 -25.45
N GLU A 845 -10.46 -2.84 -25.39
CA GLU A 845 -9.45 -3.91 -25.39
C GLU A 845 -8.67 -3.98 -26.73
N GLU A 846 -9.23 -3.48 -27.83
CA GLU A 846 -8.52 -3.41 -29.12
C GLU A 846 -7.53 -2.22 -29.21
N GLU A 847 -7.78 -1.09 -28.54
CA GLU A 847 -6.85 0.05 -28.55
C GLU A 847 -5.74 -0.05 -27.49
N ALA A 848 -5.98 -0.68 -26.33
CA ALA A 848 -4.94 -0.95 -25.33
C ALA A 848 -3.98 -2.08 -25.73
N GLY A 849 -4.27 -2.79 -26.82
CA GLY A 849 -3.47 -3.87 -27.39
C GLY A 849 -2.56 -3.50 -28.57
N MET A 850 -2.47 -2.22 -28.97
CA MET A 850 -1.57 -1.74 -30.05
C MET A 850 -0.33 -1.00 -29.55
#